data_AF-A0A2G8RWP9-F1
#
_entry.id   AF-A0A2G8RWP9-F1
#
_cell.length_a   1.000
_cell.length_b   1.000
_cell.length_c   1.000
_cell.angle_alpha   90.00
_cell.angle_beta   90.00
_cell.angle_gamma   90.00
#
_symmetry.space_group_name_H-M   'P 1'
#
loop_
_entity.id
_entity.type
_entity.pdbx_description
1 polymer ?
#
loop_
_entity_poly.entity_id
_entity_poly.type
_entity_poly.pdbx_seq_one_letter_code
_entity_poly.pdbx_strand_id
1 'polypeptide(L)'
;MALRIGHTVGEFHWQAGSEAGHSDRLILKEEDLTPYSLKNLEARPGFTFPYATDASRTLSPEKVTRVQAIYWRRFQYKMSEKESGETAVTFTEPTQERAFAKADEEVVTIRGFSGVLTVEYLFSGIYTIFPPKKEWSILFSSCASPVVSFFMPDSEGSTGANCNSSTGDTAQEQPSSIGQFYFRDRLIATNPAGFCRVGVNYSGSLDTSESEFDPQVTGKSLQEFQQYLFRAVDMGIRRLPELAVELAIDILTNASALPDDCGPIPSFVGSDTEVKHAYRTAFEAAWRRLDPNLASHEGGLYPYVQSLILADEEKALILDLGMHPIPVDLRVRLLLAMCGAYPLVKDHAETLLLSAVGAAHLPTGVDILKAALPKLLPDADLAADPLSVRQYTHSYPRVVWDPDTRVFVMASSLGARRCSVHKDIGADHIPESGELQAREKESSSQCLCWIGLALQAAASSWQAKNSGRRSRPGFDEEFFHILLDCYQTAFPALRTSGLAAGSQGRGGLEPPSVEEDDVLSYCSSTPPRSEGRTSQASRDSPRASGETPAAKPTPPLASSTRGSTTVPYPSPGSSPPLPRRQVIRRAAQLQLQQSPAQPNTTATGSGAQGPSENREQEKAPKDMTDLFRMFEKAAQGMMGMAQASKPYMVQWQKESAAVREELAEERVRRTALDAAFAAYKLESEAALAANAEAMKQKDARIGHLEESVSALTARVQEQAAAVDRQAALSQDQTERIQELKQREKRWVAHMKEMLAELHRSSSPQVRNGAASDEEEARGPRKRVKLS
;
A
#
# COMPACT_ATOMS: atom_id res chain seq x y z
N MET A 1 24.01 38.10 -11.25
CA MET A 1 23.22 37.66 -10.07
C MET A 1 24.05 37.97 -8.84
N ALA A 2 23.47 38.51 -7.76
CA ALA A 2 24.19 38.76 -6.51
C ALA A 2 23.55 37.92 -5.38
N LEU A 3 24.38 37.40 -4.48
CA LEU A 3 24.03 36.66 -3.27
C LEU A 3 24.52 37.50 -2.10
N ARG A 4 23.76 37.60 -1.01
CA ARG A 4 24.22 38.29 0.20
C ARG A 4 24.03 37.40 1.41
N ILE A 5 25.07 37.31 2.24
CA ILE A 5 25.09 36.54 3.49
C ILE A 5 25.69 37.45 4.55
N GLY A 6 24.86 37.95 5.47
CA GLY A 6 25.25 38.96 6.46
C GLY A 6 25.83 40.23 5.81
N HIS A 7 27.14 40.43 6.00
CA HIS A 7 27.92 41.54 5.46
C HIS A 7 28.62 41.23 4.13
N THR A 8 28.60 39.99 3.66
CA THR A 8 29.26 39.58 2.42
C THR A 8 28.28 39.61 1.25
N VAL A 9 28.74 40.08 0.10
CA VAL A 9 28.01 40.06 -1.17
C VAL A 9 28.82 39.27 -2.20
N GLY A 10 28.25 38.22 -2.78
CA GLY A 10 28.83 37.46 -3.88
C GLY A 10 28.14 37.79 -5.20
N GLU A 11 28.85 38.27 -6.22
CA GLU A 11 28.30 38.49 -7.56
C GLU A 11 28.76 37.40 -8.53
N PHE A 12 27.82 36.72 -9.17
CA PHE A 12 28.12 35.77 -10.23
C PHE A 12 28.38 36.49 -11.56
N HIS A 13 29.53 36.19 -12.16
CA HIS A 13 29.94 36.66 -13.48
C HIS A 13 30.28 35.48 -14.38
N TRP A 14 29.94 35.58 -15.66
CA TRP A 14 30.45 34.67 -16.67
C TRP A 14 31.87 35.09 -17.03
N GLN A 15 32.85 34.25 -16.72
CA GLN A 15 34.19 34.39 -17.25
C GLN A 15 34.23 33.62 -18.57
N ALA A 16 34.39 34.37 -19.67
CA ALA A 16 34.63 33.77 -20.97
C ALA A 16 35.89 32.90 -20.89
N GLY A 17 35.79 31.65 -21.33
CA GLY A 17 36.94 30.75 -21.39
C GLY A 17 38.04 31.39 -22.22
N SER A 18 39.19 31.72 -21.63
CA SER A 18 40.27 32.43 -22.33
C SER A 18 41.01 31.55 -23.35
N GLU A 19 40.68 30.26 -23.43
CA GLU A 19 41.27 29.28 -24.33
C GLU A 19 40.20 28.64 -25.22
N ALA A 20 40.50 28.52 -26.51
CA ALA A 20 39.62 27.90 -27.49
C ALA A 20 39.26 26.47 -27.06
N GLY A 21 38.01 26.27 -26.63
CA GLY A 21 37.48 24.98 -26.18
C GLY A 21 37.01 24.93 -24.73
N HIS A 22 37.27 25.95 -23.91
CA HIS A 22 36.73 26.02 -22.55
C HIS A 22 35.36 26.69 -22.57
N SER A 23 34.34 26.01 -22.03
CA SER A 23 33.02 26.58 -21.83
C SER A 23 33.08 27.79 -20.89
N ASP A 24 32.22 28.77 -21.13
CA ASP A 24 32.04 29.90 -20.22
C ASP A 24 31.82 29.38 -18.80
N ARG A 25 32.64 29.84 -17.85
CA ARG A 25 32.56 29.41 -16.46
C ARG A 25 31.90 30.51 -15.64
N LEU A 26 30.87 30.14 -14.88
CA LEU A 26 30.29 31.03 -13.89
C LEU A 26 31.23 31.12 -12.68
N ILE A 27 31.63 32.32 -12.31
CA ILE A 27 32.52 32.61 -11.18
C ILE A 27 31.80 33.51 -10.19
N LEU A 28 31.90 33.16 -8.91
CA LEU A 28 31.41 33.98 -7.80
C LEU A 28 32.52 34.95 -7.36
N LYS A 29 32.27 36.25 -7.50
CA LYS A 29 33.12 37.31 -6.96
C LYS A 29 32.58 37.73 -5.61
N GLU A 30 33.29 37.38 -4.55
CA GLU A 30 32.91 37.72 -3.18
C GLU A 30 33.50 39.08 -2.76
N GLU A 31 32.66 39.93 -2.17
CA GLU A 31 33.00 41.23 -1.59
C GLU A 31 32.52 41.24 -0.13
N ASP A 32 33.46 41.28 0.82
CA ASP A 32 33.16 41.52 2.24
C ASP A 32 32.92 43.01 2.46
N LEU A 33 31.69 43.34 2.85
CA LEU A 33 31.23 44.70 3.12
C LEU A 33 30.92 44.89 4.61
N THR A 34 31.68 44.25 5.50
CA THR A 34 31.61 44.50 6.94
C THR A 34 31.85 45.99 7.24
N PRO A 35 30.96 46.67 7.96
CA PRO A 35 31.14 48.08 8.28
C PRO A 35 32.31 48.23 9.26
N TYR A 36 33.32 49.00 8.85
CA TYR A 36 34.48 49.31 9.69
C TYR A 36 34.45 50.77 10.14
N SER A 37 34.94 51.01 11.35
CA SER A 37 35.25 52.35 11.85
C SER A 37 36.66 52.73 11.39
N LEU A 38 36.78 53.82 10.64
CA LEU A 38 38.07 54.32 10.18
C LEU A 38 38.99 54.63 11.37
N LYS A 39 38.45 55.27 12.42
CA LYS A 39 39.19 55.53 13.67
C LYS A 39 39.76 54.25 14.29
N ASN A 40 38.99 53.18 14.33
CA ASN A 40 39.45 51.90 14.87
C ASN A 40 40.51 51.23 13.99
N LEU A 41 40.46 51.42 12.67
CA LEU A 41 41.45 50.89 11.73
C LEU A 41 42.76 51.66 11.73
N GLU A 42 42.71 52.97 11.93
CA GLU A 42 43.90 53.84 12.09
C GLU A 42 44.65 53.51 13.38
N ALA A 43 43.92 53.22 14.47
CA ALA A 43 44.49 52.77 15.74
C ALA A 43 45.21 51.40 15.67
N ARG A 44 45.07 50.66 14.57
CA ARG A 44 45.67 49.32 14.36
C ARG A 44 46.64 49.34 13.17
N PRO A 45 47.94 49.61 13.40
CA PRO A 45 48.92 49.78 12.32
C PRO A 45 49.19 48.51 11.47
N GLY A 46 48.84 47.32 11.96
CA GLY A 46 48.98 46.05 11.23
C GLY A 46 47.67 45.43 10.71
N PHE A 47 46.56 46.16 10.72
CA PHE A 47 45.28 45.60 10.27
C PHE A 47 45.27 45.41 8.75
N THR A 48 44.95 44.18 8.32
CA THR A 48 44.67 43.81 6.93
C THR A 48 43.19 43.46 6.80
N PHE A 49 42.58 43.88 5.69
CA PHE A 49 41.19 43.51 5.42
C PHE A 49 41.11 41.99 5.15
N PRO A 50 40.13 41.28 5.74
CA PRO A 50 39.83 39.91 5.38
C PRO A 50 39.60 39.83 3.86
N TYR A 51 40.08 38.76 3.21
CA TYR A 51 39.91 38.52 1.77
C TYR A 51 40.62 39.51 0.82
N ALA A 52 41.64 40.22 1.28
CA ALA A 52 42.59 40.93 0.40
C ALA A 52 43.53 39.97 -0.35
N THR A 53 43.03 38.85 -0.87
CA THR A 53 43.75 38.01 -1.84
C THR A 53 43.72 38.68 -3.23
N ASP A 54 44.61 38.25 -4.12
CA ASP A 54 44.92 38.90 -5.42
C ASP A 54 43.72 39.25 -6.33
N ALA A 55 42.53 38.72 -6.07
CA ALA A 55 41.28 39.05 -6.76
C ALA A 55 40.63 40.38 -6.31
N SER A 56 40.99 40.91 -5.14
CA SER A 56 40.42 42.16 -4.55
C SER A 56 41.05 43.45 -5.14
N ARG A 57 41.59 43.40 -6.36
CA ARG A 57 42.30 44.49 -7.07
C ARG A 57 41.45 45.73 -7.41
N THR A 58 40.18 45.77 -7.02
CA THR A 58 39.27 46.87 -7.37
C THR A 58 39.13 47.94 -6.29
N LEU A 59 39.64 47.71 -5.07
CA LEU A 59 39.56 48.68 -3.97
C LEU A 59 40.95 49.27 -3.67
N SER A 60 41.00 50.60 -3.50
CA SER A 60 42.23 51.38 -3.26
C SER A 60 43.05 50.85 -2.06
N PRO A 61 44.40 50.90 -2.10
CA PRO A 61 45.27 50.46 -1.01
C PRO A 61 45.16 51.32 0.25
N GLU A 62 44.63 52.55 0.15
CA GLU A 62 44.50 53.46 1.28
C GLU A 62 43.29 53.11 2.15
N LYS A 63 43.52 52.97 3.47
CA LYS A 63 42.50 52.59 4.46
C LYS A 63 41.23 53.45 4.37
N VAL A 64 41.39 54.77 4.24
CA VAL A 64 40.28 55.74 4.14
C VAL A 64 39.40 55.45 2.92
N THR A 65 40.01 55.35 1.75
CA THR A 65 39.32 55.13 0.47
C THR A 65 38.61 53.77 0.45
N ARG A 66 39.21 52.75 1.06
CA ARG A 66 38.61 51.41 1.16
C ARG A 66 37.40 51.39 2.09
N VAL A 67 37.46 52.05 3.25
CA VAL A 67 36.31 52.17 4.16
C VAL A 67 35.16 52.92 3.48
N GLN A 68 35.44 54.04 2.83
CA GLN A 68 34.42 54.80 2.08
C GLN A 68 33.79 53.96 0.96
N ALA A 69 34.60 53.20 0.23
CA ALA A 69 34.10 52.31 -0.82
C ALA A 69 33.20 51.18 -0.26
N ILE A 70 33.51 50.66 0.94
CA ILE A 70 32.64 49.69 1.63
C ILE A 70 31.27 50.31 1.91
N TYR A 71 31.19 51.48 2.57
CA TYR A 71 29.92 52.14 2.85
C TYR A 71 29.15 52.48 1.57
N TRP A 72 29.84 53.00 0.54
CA TRP A 72 29.23 53.27 -0.76
C TRP A 72 28.60 52.02 -1.38
N ARG A 73 29.32 50.90 -1.38
CA ARG A 73 28.83 49.61 -1.88
C ARG A 73 27.66 49.09 -1.05
N ARG A 74 27.72 49.22 0.29
CA ARG A 74 26.60 48.85 1.17
C ARG A 74 25.33 49.62 0.80
N PHE A 75 25.40 50.92 0.53
CA PHE A 75 24.25 51.69 0.05
C PHE A 75 23.78 51.24 -1.34
N GLN A 76 24.71 51.00 -2.27
CA GLN A 76 24.39 50.52 -3.64
C GLN A 76 23.67 49.17 -3.63
N TYR A 77 24.07 48.26 -2.74
CA TYR A 77 23.43 46.96 -2.55
C TYR A 77 22.21 47.02 -1.64
N LYS A 78 21.80 48.20 -1.15
CA LYS A 78 20.72 48.39 -0.18
C LYS A 78 20.92 47.55 1.09
N MET A 79 22.15 47.46 1.58
CA MET A 79 22.50 46.79 2.84
C MET A 79 22.30 47.68 4.06
N SER A 80 22.31 48.98 3.84
CA SER A 80 22.07 50.02 4.83
C SER A 80 21.41 51.23 4.17
N GLU A 81 20.78 52.08 4.97
CA GLU A 81 20.37 53.43 4.58
C GLU A 81 21.27 54.47 5.22
N LYS A 82 21.38 55.62 4.54
CA LYS A 82 22.03 56.80 5.10
C LYS A 82 21.15 57.32 6.23
N GLU A 83 21.73 57.55 7.40
CA GLU A 83 20.96 58.12 8.51
C GLU A 83 20.51 59.54 8.15
N SER A 84 19.21 59.80 8.26
CA SER A 84 18.56 61.00 7.74
C SER A 84 18.93 62.22 8.57
N GLY A 85 19.93 62.99 8.13
CA GLY A 85 20.36 64.22 8.82
C GLY A 85 21.78 64.64 8.51
N GLU A 86 22.64 63.71 8.09
CA GLU A 86 24.01 64.03 7.69
C GLU A 86 24.11 64.27 6.19
N THR A 87 24.38 65.52 5.79
CA THR A 87 24.91 65.88 4.46
C THR A 87 26.39 65.49 4.30
N ALA A 88 26.89 64.57 5.13
CA ALA A 88 28.27 64.13 5.10
C ALA A 88 28.55 63.47 3.74
N VAL A 89 29.47 64.07 2.99
CA VAL A 89 29.92 63.58 1.67
C VAL A 89 30.69 62.27 1.81
N THR A 90 31.21 61.97 3.00
CA THR A 90 32.10 60.83 3.27
C THR A 90 31.64 60.03 4.49
N PHE A 91 31.34 58.75 4.28
CA PHE A 91 30.95 57.79 5.32
C PHE A 91 32.19 57.00 5.74
N THR A 92 32.55 57.09 7.01
CA THR A 92 33.76 56.48 7.59
C THR A 92 33.49 55.72 8.88
N GLU A 93 32.31 55.83 9.45
CA GLU A 93 31.95 55.26 10.75
C GLU A 93 30.63 54.46 10.70
N PRO A 94 30.52 53.33 11.42
CA PRO A 94 29.30 52.51 11.41
C PRO A 94 28.06 53.23 11.91
N THR A 95 28.24 54.24 12.77
CA THR A 95 27.17 55.07 13.32
C THR A 95 26.55 56.03 12.30
N GLN A 96 27.10 56.12 11.08
CA GLN A 96 26.62 57.02 10.02
C GLN A 96 25.69 56.31 9.03
N GLU A 97 25.45 55.01 9.24
CA GLU A 97 24.51 54.23 8.48
C GLU A 97 23.54 53.51 9.40
N ARG A 98 22.32 53.27 8.93
CA ARG A 98 21.40 52.34 9.57
C ARG A 98 21.44 51.03 8.79
N ALA A 99 22.06 50.02 9.38
CA ALA A 99 22.14 48.69 8.77
C ALA A 99 20.76 48.02 8.70
N PHE A 100 20.43 47.44 7.54
CA PHE A 100 19.19 46.70 7.34
C PHE A 100 19.29 45.21 7.69
N ALA A 101 20.51 44.69 7.90
CA ALA A 101 20.70 43.32 8.37
C ALA A 101 21.23 43.32 9.80
N LYS A 102 20.63 42.46 10.62
CA LYS A 102 21.24 42.00 11.88
C LYS A 102 22.31 40.94 11.59
N ALA A 103 23.19 40.69 12.55
CA ALA A 103 24.28 39.70 12.40
C ALA A 103 23.76 38.28 12.08
N ASP A 104 22.50 37.99 12.41
CA ASP A 104 21.88 36.67 12.29
C ASP A 104 20.90 36.59 11.10
N GLU A 105 20.80 37.64 10.27
CA GLU A 105 19.89 37.70 9.13
C GLU A 105 20.64 37.40 7.81
N GLU A 106 20.24 36.31 7.14
CA GLU A 106 20.67 35.97 5.79
C GLU A 106 19.70 36.58 4.77
N VAL A 107 20.19 37.44 3.87
CA VAL A 107 19.35 38.18 2.92
C VAL A 107 19.81 37.88 1.50
N VAL A 108 19.12 37.00 0.79
CA VAL A 108 19.41 36.69 -0.62
C VAL A 108 18.76 37.74 -1.53
N THR A 109 19.55 38.57 -2.20
CA THR A 109 19.05 39.62 -3.11
C THR A 109 19.34 39.28 -4.57
N ILE A 110 18.38 38.66 -5.24
CA ILE A 110 18.53 38.29 -6.65
C ILE A 110 18.20 39.50 -7.55
N ARG A 111 19.20 40.03 -8.26
CA ARG A 111 19.05 41.12 -9.26
C ARG A 111 19.13 40.58 -10.69
N GLY A 112 18.31 41.14 -11.59
CA GLY A 112 18.38 40.89 -13.04
C GLY A 112 17.34 39.91 -13.60
N PHE A 113 16.41 39.40 -12.79
CA PHE A 113 15.25 38.65 -13.27
C PHE A 113 14.12 39.62 -13.68
N SER A 114 13.26 39.19 -14.59
CA SER A 114 12.08 39.98 -14.95
C SER A 114 11.19 40.13 -13.72
N GLY A 115 10.56 41.30 -13.53
CA GLY A 115 9.62 41.53 -12.43
C GLY A 115 8.37 40.66 -12.47
N VAL A 116 8.25 39.77 -13.46
CA VAL A 116 7.17 38.79 -13.60
C VAL A 116 7.43 37.53 -12.77
N LEU A 117 8.70 37.22 -12.49
CA LEU A 117 9.06 36.04 -11.71
C LEU A 117 8.91 36.32 -10.22
N THR A 118 8.07 35.53 -9.56
CA THR A 118 7.89 35.62 -8.11
C THR A 118 9.07 34.96 -7.38
N VAL A 119 9.26 35.33 -6.11
CA VAL A 119 10.34 34.76 -5.29
C VAL A 119 10.12 33.26 -5.09
N GLU A 120 8.86 32.86 -4.93
CA GLU A 120 8.41 31.47 -4.81
C GLU A 120 8.80 30.66 -6.04
N TYR A 121 8.70 31.24 -7.24
CA TYR A 121 9.12 30.58 -8.47
C TYR A 121 10.65 30.43 -8.56
N LEU A 122 11.40 31.46 -8.15
CA LEU A 122 12.88 31.42 -8.20
C LEU A 122 13.48 30.38 -7.24
N PHE A 123 12.80 30.14 -6.12
CA PHE A 123 13.24 29.19 -5.10
C PHE A 123 12.38 27.93 -5.05
N SER A 124 11.53 27.68 -6.05
CA SER A 124 10.73 26.45 -6.14
C SER A 124 11.59 25.20 -6.26
N GLY A 125 12.89 25.35 -6.52
CA GLY A 125 13.85 24.25 -6.49
C GLY A 125 14.29 23.85 -5.07
N ILE A 126 13.95 24.62 -4.04
CA ILE A 126 14.39 24.40 -2.66
C ILE A 126 13.19 24.35 -1.71
N TYR A 127 12.88 23.16 -1.23
CA TYR A 127 11.69 22.86 -0.42
C TYR A 127 11.57 23.72 0.85
N THR A 128 12.69 24.00 1.52
CA THR A 128 12.72 24.66 2.83
C THR A 128 12.54 26.16 2.80
N ILE A 129 12.67 26.81 1.64
CA ILE A 129 12.55 28.27 1.54
C ILE A 129 11.08 28.70 1.53
N PHE A 130 10.26 27.96 0.78
CA PHE A 130 8.82 28.16 0.73
C PHE A 130 8.13 26.83 1.00
N PRO A 131 8.02 26.44 2.29
CA PRO A 131 7.36 25.19 2.64
C PRO A 131 5.90 25.24 2.19
N PRO A 132 5.37 24.15 1.63
CA PRO A 132 3.99 24.08 1.15
C PRO A 132 3.00 24.27 2.30
N LYS A 133 1.83 24.88 2.01
CA LYS A 133 0.79 25.14 3.01
C LYS A 133 0.30 23.87 3.73
N LYS A 134 0.31 22.74 3.03
CA LYS A 134 -0.09 21.43 3.55
C LYS A 134 1.06 20.44 3.39
N GLU A 135 1.64 20.07 4.53
CA GLU A 135 2.71 19.09 4.66
C GLU A 135 2.38 18.08 5.75
N TRP A 136 2.81 16.84 5.52
CA TRP A 136 2.71 15.72 6.44
C TRP A 136 4.04 14.98 6.49
N SER A 137 4.80 15.13 7.58
CA SER A 137 6.06 14.42 7.76
C SER A 137 5.87 13.07 8.46
N ILE A 138 6.39 12.01 7.84
CA ILE A 138 6.42 10.67 8.44
C ILE A 138 7.83 10.41 9.00
N LEU A 139 7.88 10.25 10.32
CA LEU A 139 9.08 9.86 11.06
C LEU A 139 9.02 8.37 11.39
N PHE A 140 10.06 7.62 11.01
CA PHE A 140 10.20 6.23 11.43
C PHE A 140 10.86 6.14 12.82
N SER A 141 10.65 5.02 13.52
CA SER A 141 11.10 4.86 14.92
C SER A 141 12.61 4.90 15.14
N SER A 142 13.42 4.77 14.08
CA SER A 142 14.89 4.85 14.19
C SER A 142 15.36 6.26 13.85
N CYS A 143 16.19 6.87 14.71
CA CYS A 143 16.80 8.17 14.46
C CYS A 143 17.68 8.20 13.19
N ALA A 144 18.10 7.04 12.68
CA ALA A 144 18.88 6.91 11.46
C ALA A 144 18.02 6.69 10.21
N SER A 145 16.70 6.52 10.36
CA SER A 145 15.81 6.34 9.21
C SER A 145 15.52 7.68 8.51
N PRO A 146 15.33 7.64 7.19
CA PRO A 146 15.05 8.85 6.42
C PRO A 146 13.71 9.46 6.81
N VAL A 147 13.57 10.77 6.67
CA VAL A 147 12.27 11.45 6.77
C VAL A 147 11.64 11.46 5.38
N VAL A 148 10.35 11.12 5.33
CA VAL A 148 9.53 11.25 4.13
C VAL A 148 8.41 12.22 4.45
N SER A 149 8.45 13.40 3.84
CA SER A 149 7.36 14.37 3.90
C SER A 149 6.50 14.26 2.65
N PHE A 150 5.19 14.21 2.83
CA PHE A 150 4.22 14.38 1.77
C PHE A 150 3.68 15.80 1.79
N PHE A 151 3.38 16.38 0.65
CA PHE A 151 2.79 17.71 0.59
C PHE A 151 1.86 17.89 -0.61
N MET A 152 0.98 18.88 -0.55
CA MET A 152 0.20 19.29 -1.72
C MET A 152 0.92 20.44 -2.41
N PRO A 153 1.32 20.31 -3.68
CA PRO A 153 1.85 21.45 -4.43
C PRO A 153 0.76 22.53 -4.52
N ASP A 154 1.15 23.80 -4.34
CA ASP A 154 0.23 24.92 -4.35
C ASP A 154 -0.38 25.11 -5.75
N SER A 155 -1.52 24.47 -5.98
CA SER A 155 -2.31 24.62 -7.23
C SER A 155 -2.73 26.07 -7.51
N GLU A 156 -2.75 26.90 -6.46
CA GLU A 156 -3.18 28.30 -6.51
C GLU A 156 -2.12 29.26 -7.07
N GLY A 157 -0.84 28.85 -7.19
CA GLY A 157 0.21 29.69 -7.75
C GLY A 157 0.18 29.81 -9.28
N SER A 158 -0.54 28.91 -9.96
CA SER A 158 -0.63 28.89 -11.43
C SER A 158 -1.71 29.83 -12.00
N THR A 159 -2.38 30.64 -11.18
CA THR A 159 -3.48 31.53 -11.63
C THR A 159 -3.03 32.83 -12.32
N GLY A 160 -1.75 32.99 -12.68
CA GLY A 160 -1.21 34.27 -13.20
C GLY A 160 -0.87 34.34 -14.69
N ALA A 161 -0.55 33.23 -15.35
CA ALA A 161 -0.24 33.24 -16.77
C ALA A 161 -1.52 32.96 -17.56
N ASN A 162 -2.30 34.03 -17.76
CA ASN A 162 -3.49 34.05 -18.59
C ASN A 162 -3.08 33.88 -20.07
N CYS A 163 -2.66 32.67 -20.44
CA CYS A 163 -2.32 32.27 -21.80
C CYS A 163 -3.61 32.01 -22.58
N ASN A 164 -4.45 33.02 -22.75
CA ASN A 164 -5.59 33.00 -23.67
C ASN A 164 -5.09 33.09 -25.13
N SER A 165 -4.08 32.31 -25.53
CA SER A 165 -3.75 32.10 -26.93
C SER A 165 -4.70 31.04 -27.47
N SER A 166 -5.94 31.47 -27.71
CA SER A 166 -6.93 30.77 -28.52
C SER A 166 -6.43 30.68 -29.95
N THR A 167 -5.67 29.65 -30.28
CA THR A 167 -5.55 29.16 -31.66
C THR A 167 -5.59 27.66 -31.58
N GLY A 168 -6.74 27.12 -31.96
CA GLY A 168 -7.03 25.71 -31.92
C GLY A 168 -6.01 24.89 -32.70
N ASP A 169 -5.37 24.00 -31.98
CA ASP A 169 -5.06 22.66 -32.44
C ASP A 169 -4.97 21.79 -31.20
N THR A 170 -5.36 20.52 -31.34
CA THR A 170 -5.61 19.51 -30.31
C THR A 170 -4.39 19.16 -29.43
N ALA A 171 -3.84 20.14 -28.71
CA ALA A 171 -2.84 19.94 -27.68
C ALA A 171 -3.55 19.50 -26.40
N GLN A 172 -3.64 18.18 -26.26
CA GLN A 172 -3.89 17.43 -25.04
C GLN A 172 -3.48 18.24 -23.79
N GLU A 173 -4.47 18.73 -23.04
CA GLU A 173 -4.28 19.44 -21.77
C GLU A 173 -3.37 18.62 -20.87
N GLN A 174 -2.09 18.99 -20.79
CA GLN A 174 -1.15 18.36 -19.89
C GLN A 174 -1.59 18.67 -18.46
N PRO A 175 -1.89 17.65 -17.63
CA PRO A 175 -2.35 17.87 -16.26
C PRO A 175 -1.27 18.63 -15.49
N SER A 176 -1.56 19.89 -15.18
CA SER A 176 -0.59 20.91 -14.74
C SER A 176 -0.12 20.75 -13.30
N SER A 177 -0.38 19.61 -12.67
CA SER A 177 -0.10 19.39 -11.25
C SER A 177 0.60 18.05 -10.99
N ILE A 178 1.58 17.70 -11.82
CA ILE A 178 2.44 16.53 -11.53
C ILE A 178 3.08 16.74 -10.15
N GLY A 179 2.93 15.75 -9.27
CA GLY A 179 3.53 15.73 -7.95
C GLY A 179 5.03 16.02 -8.04
N GLN A 180 5.49 17.00 -7.27
CA GLN A 180 6.90 17.39 -7.23
C GLN A 180 7.69 16.44 -6.32
N PHE A 181 8.90 16.07 -6.73
CA PHE A 181 9.80 15.26 -5.93
C PHE A 181 11.02 16.08 -5.49
N TYR A 182 11.19 16.24 -4.18
CA TYR A 182 12.37 16.84 -3.59
C TYR A 182 13.24 15.76 -2.95
N PHE A 183 14.53 15.81 -3.21
CA PHE A 183 15.54 14.98 -2.55
C PHE A 183 16.46 15.87 -1.75
N ARG A 184 16.48 15.71 -0.43
CA ARG A 184 17.21 16.57 0.51
C ARG A 184 16.95 18.05 0.22
N ASP A 185 15.65 18.37 0.17
CA ASP A 185 15.11 19.70 -0.12
C ASP A 185 15.40 20.24 -1.51
N ARG A 186 15.98 19.46 -2.44
CA ARG A 186 16.22 19.90 -3.82
C ARG A 186 15.24 19.26 -4.78
N LEU A 187 14.59 20.07 -5.60
CA LEU A 187 13.67 19.59 -6.63
C LEU A 187 14.44 18.77 -7.67
N ILE A 188 13.91 17.60 -7.97
CA ILE A 188 14.42 16.68 -8.98
C ILE A 188 13.44 16.71 -10.17
N ALA A 189 13.97 16.76 -11.39
CA ALA A 189 13.16 16.84 -12.59
C ALA A 189 12.34 15.56 -12.83
N THR A 190 12.91 14.40 -12.50
CA THR A 190 12.22 13.12 -12.54
C THR A 190 11.56 12.81 -11.20
N ASN A 191 10.30 12.35 -11.23
CA ASN A 191 9.61 11.92 -10.01
C ASN A 191 9.72 10.39 -9.85
N PRO A 192 10.72 9.87 -9.12
CA PRO A 192 10.87 8.44 -8.87
C PRO A 192 9.78 7.87 -7.95
N ALA A 193 9.00 8.71 -7.28
CA ALA A 193 7.91 8.27 -6.40
C ALA A 193 6.65 7.88 -7.19
N GLY A 194 6.53 8.31 -8.45
CA GLY A 194 5.40 8.00 -9.32
C GLY A 194 4.08 8.72 -8.96
N PHE A 195 4.00 9.40 -7.81
CA PHE A 195 2.82 10.16 -7.40
C PHE A 195 2.51 11.30 -8.37
N CYS A 196 1.27 11.33 -8.87
CA CYS A 196 0.84 12.33 -9.83
C CYS A 196 0.36 13.61 -9.16
N ARG A 197 -0.11 13.57 -7.92
CA ARG A 197 -0.75 14.72 -7.27
C ARG A 197 -0.10 15.08 -5.95
N VAL A 198 0.34 14.09 -5.18
CA VAL A 198 1.01 14.32 -3.90
C VAL A 198 2.50 14.51 -4.16
N GLY A 199 3.07 15.61 -3.66
CA GLY A 199 4.51 15.84 -3.68
C GLY A 199 5.21 15.08 -2.56
N VAL A 200 6.48 14.74 -2.77
CA VAL A 200 7.30 14.01 -1.79
C VAL A 200 8.63 14.73 -1.58
N ASN A 201 9.01 14.97 -0.33
CA ASN A 201 10.37 15.36 0.05
C ASN A 201 11.02 14.22 0.83
N TYR A 202 12.13 13.68 0.31
CA TYR A 202 12.85 12.55 0.87
C TYR A 202 14.24 12.97 1.36
N SER A 203 14.52 12.76 2.65
CA SER A 203 15.80 13.17 3.27
C SER A 203 16.87 12.07 3.29
N GLY A 204 16.59 10.88 2.72
CA GLY A 204 17.44 9.70 2.86
C GLY A 204 18.65 9.64 1.94
N SER A 205 19.10 8.42 1.68
CA SER A 205 20.13 8.13 0.68
C SER A 205 19.46 7.69 -0.61
N LEU A 206 19.90 8.29 -1.72
CA LEU A 206 19.50 7.95 -3.07
C LEU A 206 20.75 8.14 -3.94
N ASP A 207 21.07 7.15 -4.77
CA ASP A 207 22.22 7.26 -5.68
C ASP A 207 21.83 8.25 -6.78
N THR A 208 22.60 9.32 -6.96
CA THR A 208 22.41 10.30 -8.04
C THR A 208 23.38 10.02 -9.19
N SER A 209 23.00 10.39 -10.40
CA SER A 209 23.88 10.38 -11.58
C SER A 209 25.06 11.34 -11.37
N GLU A 210 26.06 11.27 -12.26
CA GLU A 210 27.19 12.23 -12.28
C GLU A 210 26.74 13.68 -12.50
N SER A 211 25.53 13.90 -13.04
CA SER A 211 24.94 15.24 -13.12
C SER A 211 24.43 15.75 -11.77
N GLU A 212 24.53 14.99 -10.67
CA GLU A 212 24.02 15.26 -9.31
C GLU A 212 22.51 15.52 -9.19
N PHE A 213 21.80 15.75 -10.30
CA PHE A 213 20.40 16.19 -10.32
C PHE A 213 19.40 15.11 -10.72
N ASP A 214 19.85 13.97 -11.25
CA ASP A 214 18.96 12.88 -11.62
C ASP A 214 19.21 11.64 -10.75
N PRO A 215 18.20 11.12 -10.04
CA PRO A 215 18.32 9.87 -9.31
C PRO A 215 18.58 8.71 -10.27
N GLN A 216 19.50 7.83 -9.92
CA GLN A 216 19.74 6.62 -10.68
C GLN A 216 18.50 5.72 -10.60
N VAL A 217 18.01 5.30 -11.77
CA VAL A 217 16.79 4.48 -11.93
C VAL A 217 17.04 3.01 -11.50
N THR A 218 18.26 2.65 -11.13
CA THR A 218 18.61 1.30 -10.69
C THR A 218 19.60 1.34 -9.54
N GLY A 219 19.43 0.49 -8.53
CA GLY A 219 20.40 0.36 -7.45
C GLY A 219 19.77 -0.10 -6.15
N LYS A 220 20.63 -0.38 -5.16
CA LYS A 220 20.19 -0.73 -3.80
C LYS A 220 19.53 0.46 -3.11
N SER A 221 20.05 1.66 -3.29
CA SER A 221 19.52 2.88 -2.70
C SER A 221 18.12 3.22 -3.21
N LEU A 222 17.82 2.95 -4.49
CA LEU A 222 16.46 3.13 -5.03
C LEU A 222 15.47 2.12 -4.44
N GLN A 223 15.86 0.86 -4.30
CA GLN A 223 15.00 -0.15 -3.64
C GLN A 223 14.73 0.22 -2.18
N GLU A 224 15.75 0.71 -1.47
CA GLU A 224 15.62 1.18 -0.10
C GLU A 224 14.71 2.41 -0.01
N PHE A 225 14.85 3.38 -0.92
CA PHE A 225 13.92 4.50 -1.05
C PHE A 225 12.48 4.04 -1.29
N GLN A 226 12.24 3.12 -2.23
CA GLN A 226 10.90 2.59 -2.52
C GLN A 226 10.29 1.90 -1.30
N GLN A 227 11.07 1.14 -0.54
CA GLN A 227 10.64 0.51 0.71
C GLN A 227 10.24 1.55 1.76
N TYR A 228 11.06 2.59 1.97
CA TYR A 228 10.73 3.67 2.90
C TYR A 228 9.53 4.49 2.44
N LEU A 229 9.42 4.80 1.15
CA LEU A 229 8.29 5.51 0.57
C LEU A 229 7.00 4.72 0.79
N PHE A 230 6.98 3.43 0.45
CA PHE A 230 5.82 2.58 0.64
C PHE A 230 5.44 2.47 2.13
N ARG A 231 6.43 2.33 3.03
CA ARG A 231 6.19 2.35 4.47
C ARG A 231 5.65 3.69 4.95
N ALA A 232 6.09 4.80 4.37
CA ALA A 232 5.58 6.14 4.68
C ALA A 232 4.12 6.30 4.21
N VAL A 233 3.78 5.77 3.03
CA VAL A 233 2.40 5.73 2.51
C VAL A 233 1.49 4.93 3.44
N ASP A 234 1.90 3.73 3.84
CA ASP A 234 1.15 2.90 4.80
C ASP A 234 0.94 3.61 6.14
N MET A 235 2.01 4.22 6.70
CA MET A 235 1.89 5.02 7.93
C MET A 235 0.99 6.25 7.75
N GLY A 236 1.07 6.91 6.59
CA GLY A 236 0.23 8.05 6.23
C GLY A 236 -1.25 7.66 6.19
N ILE A 237 -1.57 6.55 5.51
CA ILE A 237 -2.95 6.03 5.43
C ILE A 237 -3.49 5.65 6.82
N ARG A 238 -2.66 5.01 7.66
CA ARG A 238 -3.08 4.57 8.99
C ARG A 238 -3.26 5.71 9.99
N ARG A 239 -2.39 6.72 9.98
CA ARG A 239 -2.27 7.70 11.06
C ARG A 239 -2.75 9.10 10.72
N LEU A 240 -2.84 9.45 9.43
CA LEU A 240 -3.11 10.81 8.98
C LEU A 240 -4.30 10.82 8.01
N PRO A 241 -5.55 10.93 8.51
CA PRO A 241 -6.77 10.79 7.70
C PRO A 241 -6.83 11.73 6.49
N GLU A 242 -6.35 12.96 6.62
CA GLU A 242 -6.34 13.94 5.53
C GLU A 242 -5.39 13.52 4.40
N LEU A 243 -4.16 13.10 4.76
CA LEU A 243 -3.18 12.58 3.81
C LEU A 243 -3.66 11.25 3.20
N ALA A 244 -4.30 10.39 4.00
CA ALA A 244 -4.78 9.08 3.59
C ALA A 244 -5.70 9.16 2.36
N VAL A 245 -6.63 10.12 2.36
CA VAL A 245 -7.54 10.33 1.23
C VAL A 245 -6.79 10.83 0.00
N GLU A 246 -5.86 11.77 0.14
CA GLU A 246 -5.09 12.29 -0.99
C GLU A 246 -4.17 11.21 -1.60
N LEU A 247 -3.52 10.38 -0.77
CA LEU A 247 -2.74 9.23 -1.22
C LEU A 247 -3.61 8.19 -1.92
N ALA A 248 -4.80 7.88 -1.37
CA ALA A 248 -5.73 6.94 -1.99
C ALA A 248 -6.22 7.44 -3.35
N ILE A 249 -6.50 8.74 -3.50
CA ILE A 249 -6.83 9.35 -4.80
C ILE A 249 -5.67 9.16 -5.77
N ASP A 250 -4.44 9.49 -5.36
CA ASP A 250 -3.28 9.43 -6.25
C ASP A 250 -3.00 7.99 -6.72
N ILE A 251 -3.13 7.01 -5.81
CA ILE A 251 -3.04 5.57 -6.12
C ILE A 251 -4.12 5.13 -7.11
N LEU A 252 -5.36 5.62 -6.95
CA LEU A 252 -6.47 5.28 -7.84
C LEU A 252 -6.31 5.91 -9.23
N THR A 253 -5.78 7.14 -9.32
CA THR A 253 -5.57 7.85 -10.58
C THR A 253 -4.29 7.43 -11.30
N ASN A 254 -3.27 6.98 -10.57
CA ASN A 254 -2.02 6.49 -11.13
C ASN A 254 -1.57 5.17 -10.49
N ALA A 255 -2.28 4.09 -10.80
CA ALA A 255 -1.93 2.76 -10.33
C ALA A 255 -0.53 2.30 -10.78
N SER A 256 0.01 2.86 -11.87
CA SER A 256 1.35 2.53 -12.38
C SER A 256 2.48 3.00 -11.45
N ALA A 257 2.20 3.97 -10.57
CA ALA A 257 3.13 4.45 -9.55
C ALA A 257 3.41 3.39 -8.47
N LEU A 258 2.48 2.45 -8.27
CA LEU A 258 2.69 1.35 -7.32
C LEU A 258 3.79 0.43 -7.86
N PRO A 259 4.79 0.07 -7.02
CA PRO A 259 5.78 -0.95 -7.37
C PRO A 259 5.09 -2.24 -7.82
N ASP A 260 5.61 -2.87 -8.88
CA ASP A 260 5.12 -4.15 -9.39
C ASP A 260 5.05 -5.21 -8.27
N ASP A 261 6.10 -5.22 -7.45
CA ASP A 261 6.14 -5.94 -6.19
C ASP A 261 5.84 -4.94 -5.08
N CYS A 262 4.57 -4.81 -4.70
CA CYS A 262 4.21 -4.31 -3.37
C CYS A 262 4.82 -5.29 -2.38
N GLY A 263 6.11 -5.13 -2.07
CA GLY A 263 6.90 -6.12 -1.35
C GLY A 263 6.20 -6.55 -0.05
N PRO A 264 6.51 -7.75 0.49
CA PRO A 264 5.85 -8.25 1.69
C PRO A 264 6.00 -7.22 2.81
N ILE A 265 4.90 -6.53 3.11
CA ILE A 265 4.91 -5.48 4.08
C ILE A 265 5.01 -6.18 5.45
N PRO A 266 6.12 -6.03 6.19
CA PRO A 266 6.45 -6.92 7.32
C PRO A 266 5.41 -6.89 8.47
N SER A 267 4.47 -5.95 8.43
CA SER A 267 3.52 -5.66 9.50
C SER A 267 2.08 -6.13 9.22
N PHE A 268 1.79 -6.75 8.06
CA PHE A 268 0.41 -7.15 7.71
C PHE A 268 0.00 -8.56 8.15
N VAL A 269 0.88 -9.30 8.84
CA VAL A 269 0.59 -10.66 9.32
C VAL A 269 -0.34 -10.68 10.55
N GLY A 270 -0.89 -9.53 10.96
CA GLY A 270 -1.84 -9.42 12.07
C GLY A 270 -3.27 -9.16 11.62
N SER A 271 -4.25 -9.67 12.38
CA SER A 271 -5.68 -9.33 12.27
C SER A 271 -5.98 -7.90 12.76
N ASP A 272 -5.11 -6.94 12.45
CA ASP A 272 -5.25 -5.57 12.91
C ASP A 272 -6.47 -4.93 12.21
N THR A 273 -7.56 -4.84 12.96
CA THR A 273 -8.83 -4.31 12.46
C THR A 273 -8.74 -2.80 12.19
N GLU A 274 -7.86 -2.09 12.89
CA GLU A 274 -7.67 -0.64 12.72
C GLU A 274 -7.08 -0.34 11.34
N VAL A 275 -6.08 -1.12 10.93
CA VAL A 275 -5.43 -0.96 9.62
C VAL A 275 -6.42 -1.21 8.49
N LYS A 276 -7.20 -2.30 8.58
CA LYS A 276 -8.24 -2.63 7.59
C LYS A 276 -9.25 -1.49 7.48
N HIS A 277 -9.68 -0.93 8.60
CA HIS A 277 -10.63 0.17 8.66
C HIS A 277 -10.05 1.48 8.09
N ALA A 278 -8.80 1.81 8.39
CA ALA A 278 -8.13 3.01 7.88
C ALA A 278 -8.04 3.01 6.35
N TYR A 279 -7.58 1.90 5.76
CA TYR A 279 -7.55 1.73 4.31
C TYR A 279 -8.95 1.76 3.69
N ARG A 280 -9.93 1.08 4.29
CA ARG A 280 -11.33 1.10 3.82
C ARG A 280 -11.87 2.53 3.77
N THR A 281 -11.72 3.27 4.87
CA THR A 281 -12.20 4.66 5.01
C THR A 281 -11.52 5.59 3.99
N ALA A 282 -10.20 5.49 3.84
CA ALA A 282 -9.44 6.32 2.92
C ALA A 282 -9.85 6.10 1.46
N PHE A 283 -9.96 4.83 1.03
CA PHE A 283 -10.33 4.50 -0.35
C PHE A 283 -11.80 4.78 -0.64
N GLU A 284 -12.72 4.55 0.29
CA GLU A 284 -14.12 4.93 0.11
C GLU A 284 -14.30 6.46 -0.01
N ALA A 285 -13.60 7.23 0.82
CA ALA A 285 -13.62 8.69 0.72
C ALA A 285 -13.01 9.17 -0.59
N ALA A 286 -11.93 8.52 -1.05
CA ALA A 286 -11.32 8.81 -2.35
C ALA A 286 -12.27 8.50 -3.52
N TRP A 287 -12.92 7.33 -3.54
CA TRP A 287 -13.90 6.98 -4.58
C TRP A 287 -15.08 7.96 -4.61
N ARG A 288 -15.65 8.30 -3.46
CA ARG A 288 -16.76 9.29 -3.39
C ARG A 288 -16.34 10.70 -3.82
N ARG A 289 -15.06 11.05 -3.67
CA ARG A 289 -14.53 12.35 -4.14
C ARG A 289 -14.24 12.34 -5.65
N LEU A 290 -13.82 11.21 -6.19
CA LEU A 290 -13.60 11.02 -7.63
C LEU A 290 -14.94 10.89 -8.39
N ASP A 291 -15.93 10.21 -7.81
CA ASP A 291 -17.29 10.10 -8.34
C ASP A 291 -18.34 10.39 -7.24
N PRO A 292 -18.86 11.64 -7.21
CA PRO A 292 -19.87 12.05 -6.23
C PRO A 292 -21.17 11.23 -6.26
N ASN A 293 -21.48 10.54 -7.36
CA ASN A 293 -22.71 9.74 -7.46
C ASN A 293 -22.69 8.53 -6.50
N LEU A 294 -21.50 8.08 -6.12
CA LEU A 294 -21.29 6.96 -5.20
C LEU A 294 -21.69 7.26 -3.75
N ALA A 295 -21.94 8.52 -3.40
CA ALA A 295 -22.34 8.92 -2.05
C ALA A 295 -23.70 8.33 -1.62
N SER A 296 -24.53 7.91 -2.58
CA SER A 296 -25.89 7.41 -2.36
C SER A 296 -25.99 5.90 -2.07
N HIS A 297 -24.90 5.14 -2.20
CA HIS A 297 -24.93 3.68 -2.05
C HIS A 297 -24.77 3.25 -0.58
N GLU A 298 -25.89 2.88 0.06
CA GLU A 298 -25.94 2.42 1.46
C GLU A 298 -25.22 1.08 1.70
N GLY A 299 -25.17 0.21 0.68
CA GLY A 299 -24.58 -1.13 0.76
C GLY A 299 -23.04 -1.18 0.78
N GLY A 300 -22.37 -0.03 0.79
CA GLY A 300 -20.91 0.04 0.69
C GLY A 300 -20.37 -0.17 -0.72
N LEU A 301 -19.09 0.15 -0.90
CA LEU A 301 -18.37 0.03 -2.18
C LEU A 301 -17.44 -1.17 -2.12
N TYR A 302 -17.28 -1.92 -3.21
CA TYR A 302 -16.38 -3.07 -3.25
C TYR A 302 -15.55 -3.11 -4.55
N PRO A 303 -14.22 -3.14 -4.48
CA PRO A 303 -13.36 -3.11 -5.66
C PRO A 303 -13.30 -4.47 -6.38
N TYR A 304 -13.32 -4.44 -7.73
CA TYR A 304 -13.09 -5.60 -8.59
C TYR A 304 -12.20 -5.24 -9.80
N VAL A 305 -11.57 -6.22 -10.43
CA VAL A 305 -10.64 -5.98 -11.56
C VAL A 305 -11.34 -6.33 -12.87
N GLN A 306 -11.61 -5.31 -13.70
CA GLN A 306 -12.36 -5.49 -14.95
C GLN A 306 -11.62 -6.32 -16.00
N SER A 307 -10.28 -6.33 -15.98
CA SER A 307 -9.44 -7.03 -16.96
C SER A 307 -9.30 -8.53 -16.71
N LEU A 308 -9.82 -9.07 -15.60
CA LEU A 308 -9.73 -10.50 -15.29
C LEU A 308 -10.87 -11.29 -15.94
N ILE A 309 -10.60 -12.55 -16.30
CA ILE A 309 -11.58 -13.47 -16.90
C ILE A 309 -12.82 -13.65 -16.01
N LEU A 310 -12.64 -13.59 -14.68
CA LEU A 310 -13.70 -13.78 -13.68
C LEU A 310 -14.39 -12.46 -13.27
N ALA A 311 -14.14 -11.35 -13.97
CA ALA A 311 -14.66 -10.03 -13.58
C ALA A 311 -16.19 -10.00 -13.48
N ASP A 312 -16.90 -10.66 -14.42
CA ASP A 312 -18.36 -10.71 -14.42
C ASP A 312 -18.91 -11.55 -13.27
N GLU A 313 -18.24 -12.64 -12.91
CA GLU A 313 -18.61 -13.46 -11.74
C GLU A 313 -18.41 -12.71 -10.44
N GLU A 314 -17.27 -12.02 -10.28
CA GLU A 314 -17.00 -11.19 -9.09
C GLU A 314 -18.01 -10.05 -8.99
N LYS A 315 -18.27 -9.34 -10.09
CA LYS A 315 -19.25 -8.26 -10.14
C LYS A 315 -20.65 -8.74 -9.78
N ALA A 316 -21.08 -9.89 -10.31
CA ALA A 316 -22.37 -10.49 -9.98
C ALA A 316 -22.46 -10.87 -8.49
N LEU A 317 -21.39 -11.42 -7.92
CA LEU A 317 -21.33 -11.75 -6.50
C LEU A 317 -21.37 -10.50 -5.61
N ILE A 318 -20.63 -9.44 -5.96
CA ILE A 318 -20.66 -8.17 -5.22
C ILE A 318 -22.09 -7.61 -5.15
N LEU A 319 -22.81 -7.64 -6.28
CA LEU A 319 -24.20 -7.20 -6.35
C LEU A 319 -25.13 -8.11 -5.54
N ASP A 320 -24.95 -9.43 -5.58
CA ASP A 320 -25.72 -10.40 -4.79
C ASP A 320 -25.51 -10.19 -3.28
N LEU A 321 -24.31 -9.77 -2.86
CA LEU A 321 -23.99 -9.38 -1.48
C LEU A 321 -24.59 -8.00 -1.08
N GLY A 322 -25.26 -7.30 -1.99
CA GLY A 322 -25.88 -6.00 -1.73
C GLY A 322 -24.90 -4.82 -1.74
N MET A 323 -23.69 -4.99 -2.29
CA MET A 323 -22.67 -3.95 -2.37
C MET A 323 -22.57 -3.37 -3.79
N HIS A 324 -21.96 -2.19 -3.93
CA HIS A 324 -21.74 -1.56 -5.25
C HIS A 324 -20.34 -1.90 -5.81
N PRO A 325 -20.23 -2.53 -6.99
CA PRO A 325 -18.94 -2.91 -7.58
C PRO A 325 -18.22 -1.71 -8.19
N ILE A 326 -16.96 -1.48 -7.79
CA ILE A 326 -16.09 -0.43 -8.32
C ILE A 326 -14.94 -1.05 -9.13
N PRO A 327 -14.79 -0.73 -10.43
CA PRO A 327 -13.67 -1.22 -11.21
C PRO A 327 -12.37 -0.56 -10.76
N VAL A 328 -11.33 -1.34 -10.50
CA VAL A 328 -9.99 -0.86 -10.12
C VAL A 328 -8.89 -1.59 -10.90
N ASP A 329 -7.70 -0.98 -10.94
CA ASP A 329 -6.50 -1.63 -11.46
C ASP A 329 -6.09 -2.84 -10.59
N LEU A 330 -5.46 -3.84 -11.21
CA LEU A 330 -5.00 -5.05 -10.53
C LEU A 330 -4.04 -4.75 -9.36
N ARG A 331 -3.14 -3.76 -9.49
CA ARG A 331 -2.20 -3.40 -8.42
C ARG A 331 -2.91 -2.82 -7.21
N VAL A 332 -3.92 -1.99 -7.45
CA VAL A 332 -4.76 -1.43 -6.39
C VAL A 332 -5.53 -2.55 -5.70
N ARG A 333 -6.08 -3.50 -6.46
CA ARG A 333 -6.77 -4.67 -5.90
C ARG A 333 -5.86 -5.50 -5.01
N LEU A 334 -4.64 -5.77 -5.45
CA LEU A 334 -3.64 -6.52 -4.68
C LEU A 334 -3.24 -5.78 -3.41
N LEU A 335 -2.99 -4.47 -3.47
CA LEU A 335 -2.72 -3.64 -2.30
C LEU A 335 -3.84 -3.74 -1.27
N LEU A 336 -5.10 -3.56 -1.68
CA LEU A 336 -6.26 -3.60 -0.78
C LEU A 336 -6.52 -4.99 -0.19
N ALA A 337 -6.24 -6.05 -0.95
CA ALA A 337 -6.30 -7.43 -0.48
C ALA A 337 -5.20 -7.74 0.53
N MET A 338 -3.95 -7.37 0.23
CA MET A 338 -2.81 -7.50 1.14
C MET A 338 -3.03 -6.75 2.45
N CYS A 339 -3.67 -5.58 2.38
CA CYS A 339 -3.98 -4.80 3.57
C CYS A 339 -5.17 -5.34 4.38
N GLY A 340 -5.88 -6.35 3.85
CA GLY A 340 -7.08 -6.92 4.45
C GLY A 340 -8.30 -5.99 4.46
N ALA A 341 -8.21 -4.80 3.87
CA ALA A 341 -9.29 -3.82 3.78
C ALA A 341 -10.42 -4.35 2.90
N TYR A 342 -10.04 -4.93 1.76
CA TYR A 342 -10.92 -5.61 0.81
C TYR A 342 -10.28 -6.96 0.42
N PRO A 343 -10.56 -8.05 1.14
CA PRO A 343 -10.09 -9.40 0.76
C PRO A 343 -10.69 -9.81 -0.61
N LEU A 344 -10.42 -11.02 -1.11
CA LEU A 344 -11.15 -11.50 -2.29
C LEU A 344 -12.65 -11.56 -2.00
N VAL A 345 -13.50 -11.24 -2.98
CA VAL A 345 -14.96 -11.19 -2.74
C VAL A 345 -15.49 -12.55 -2.27
N LYS A 346 -14.91 -13.64 -2.78
CA LYS A 346 -15.24 -15.00 -2.35
C LYS A 346 -14.90 -15.21 -0.86
N ASP A 347 -13.70 -14.81 -0.43
CA ASP A 347 -13.28 -14.88 0.98
C ASP A 347 -14.16 -14.01 1.89
N HIS A 348 -14.57 -12.83 1.42
CA HIS A 348 -15.50 -11.97 2.15
C HIS A 348 -16.86 -12.65 2.32
N ALA A 349 -17.41 -13.24 1.26
CA ALA A 349 -18.66 -13.99 1.29
C ALA A 349 -18.58 -15.20 2.23
N GLU A 350 -17.46 -15.93 2.24
CA GLU A 350 -17.17 -17.00 3.21
C GLU A 350 -17.19 -16.47 4.65
N THR A 351 -16.51 -15.36 4.91
CA THR A 351 -16.49 -14.73 6.24
C THR A 351 -17.89 -14.31 6.69
N LEU A 352 -18.72 -13.80 5.79
CA LEU A 352 -20.12 -13.46 6.08
C LEU A 352 -20.95 -14.70 6.42
N LEU A 353 -20.76 -15.83 5.71
CA LEU A 353 -21.45 -17.08 6.03
C LEU A 353 -20.99 -17.65 7.38
N LEU A 354 -19.69 -17.63 7.67
CA LEU A 354 -19.13 -18.12 8.94
C LEU A 354 -19.62 -17.29 10.14
N SER A 355 -19.80 -15.98 9.96
CA SER A 355 -20.30 -15.07 11.00
C SER A 355 -21.82 -15.00 11.10
N ALA A 356 -22.56 -15.60 10.16
CA ALA A 356 -24.01 -15.59 10.15
C ALA A 356 -24.61 -16.34 11.36
N VAL A 357 -25.79 -15.88 11.80
CA VAL A 357 -26.51 -16.47 12.94
C VAL A 357 -27.06 -17.86 12.57
N GLY A 358 -27.16 -18.77 13.56
CA GLY A 358 -27.79 -20.08 13.36
C GLY A 358 -29.20 -19.98 12.77
N ALA A 359 -29.54 -20.86 11.83
CA ALA A 359 -30.88 -20.92 11.26
C ALA A 359 -31.87 -21.48 12.29
N ALA A 360 -32.98 -20.76 12.53
CA ALA A 360 -34.05 -21.21 13.42
C ALA A 360 -34.81 -22.42 12.84
N HIS A 361 -34.90 -22.49 11.52
CA HIS A 361 -35.53 -23.59 10.79
C HIS A 361 -34.48 -24.29 9.92
N LEU A 362 -34.31 -25.58 10.16
CA LEU A 362 -33.41 -26.42 9.36
C LEU A 362 -34.15 -26.92 8.11
N PRO A 363 -33.53 -26.85 6.92
CA PRO A 363 -34.10 -27.46 5.72
C PRO A 363 -34.34 -28.97 5.90
N THR A 364 -35.43 -29.49 5.33
CA THR A 364 -35.71 -30.93 5.31
C THR A 364 -34.58 -31.67 4.61
N GLY A 365 -34.00 -32.69 5.26
CA GLY A 365 -32.87 -33.47 4.73
C GLY A 365 -31.50 -33.12 5.31
N VAL A 366 -31.41 -32.14 6.23
CA VAL A 366 -30.16 -31.81 6.94
C VAL A 366 -29.56 -33.01 7.67
N ASP A 367 -30.37 -33.87 8.29
CA ASP A 367 -29.86 -35.06 8.99
C ASP A 367 -29.21 -36.08 8.04
N ILE A 368 -29.73 -36.19 6.82
CA ILE A 368 -29.16 -37.03 5.77
C ILE A 368 -27.80 -36.48 5.34
N LEU A 369 -27.70 -35.17 5.16
CA LEU A 369 -26.43 -34.51 4.85
C LEU A 369 -25.42 -34.69 6.00
N LYS A 370 -25.84 -34.53 7.27
CA LYS A 370 -25.00 -34.77 8.45
C LYS A 370 -24.43 -36.20 8.47
N ALA A 371 -25.25 -37.20 8.14
CA ALA A 371 -24.81 -38.59 8.08
C ALA A 371 -23.89 -38.89 6.88
N ALA A 372 -24.02 -38.13 5.80
CA ALA A 372 -23.25 -38.31 4.57
C ALA A 372 -21.84 -37.70 4.62
N LEU A 373 -21.67 -36.57 5.32
CA LEU A 373 -20.38 -35.85 5.39
C LEU A 373 -19.22 -36.71 5.95
N PRO A 374 -19.38 -37.48 7.04
CA PRO A 374 -18.32 -38.37 7.53
C PRO A 374 -18.00 -39.53 6.58
N LYS A 375 -18.98 -39.98 5.78
CA LYS A 375 -18.74 -41.00 4.75
C LYS A 375 -17.94 -40.43 3.57
N LEU A 376 -18.22 -39.17 3.20
CA LEU A 376 -17.58 -38.48 2.09
C LEU A 376 -16.15 -38.07 2.41
N LEU A 377 -15.91 -37.70 3.66
CA LEU A 377 -14.62 -37.18 4.12
C LEU A 377 -14.19 -37.95 5.38
N PRO A 378 -13.88 -39.25 5.27
CA PRO A 378 -13.51 -40.08 6.41
C PRO A 378 -12.18 -39.64 7.03
N ASP A 379 -11.33 -38.98 6.24
CA ASP A 379 -10.03 -38.46 6.65
C ASP A 379 -10.14 -37.05 7.28
N ALA A 380 -11.31 -36.42 7.21
CA ALA A 380 -11.57 -35.18 7.91
C ALA A 380 -11.86 -35.49 9.38
N ASP A 381 -11.09 -34.90 10.28
CA ASP A 381 -11.32 -34.97 11.73
C ASP A 381 -12.55 -34.14 12.11
N LEU A 382 -13.74 -34.58 11.69
CA LEU A 382 -15.00 -33.84 11.84
C LEU A 382 -15.43 -33.79 13.31
N ALA A 383 -16.00 -32.67 13.73
CA ALA A 383 -16.64 -32.57 15.04
C ALA A 383 -17.85 -33.52 15.16
N ALA A 384 -18.32 -33.74 16.40
CA ALA A 384 -19.47 -34.61 16.67
C ALA A 384 -20.76 -34.17 15.94
N ASP A 385 -20.92 -32.86 15.74
CA ASP A 385 -21.93 -32.31 14.82
C ASP A 385 -21.22 -31.72 13.59
N PRO A 386 -21.14 -32.44 12.45
CA PRO A 386 -20.32 -32.04 11.33
C PRO A 386 -20.91 -30.90 10.49
N LEU A 387 -22.13 -30.43 10.77
CA LEU A 387 -22.82 -29.42 9.97
C LEU A 387 -23.58 -28.38 10.81
N SER A 388 -23.23 -27.12 10.62
CA SER A 388 -23.93 -25.95 11.15
C SER A 388 -24.68 -25.21 10.03
N VAL A 389 -26.00 -25.02 10.17
CA VAL A 389 -26.80 -24.28 9.18
C VAL A 389 -27.00 -22.84 9.66
N ARG A 390 -26.67 -21.86 8.82
CA ARG A 390 -26.70 -20.42 9.15
C ARG A 390 -27.65 -19.64 8.26
N GLN A 391 -28.20 -18.56 8.80
CA GLN A 391 -29.08 -17.62 8.09
C GLN A 391 -28.28 -16.78 7.11
N TYR A 392 -28.16 -17.27 5.89
CA TYR A 392 -27.39 -16.63 4.83
C TYR A 392 -28.21 -16.65 3.55
N THR A 393 -28.57 -15.47 3.06
CA THR A 393 -29.53 -15.28 1.95
C THR A 393 -28.88 -15.26 0.57
N HIS A 394 -27.57 -15.03 0.52
CA HIS A 394 -26.83 -14.88 -0.73
C HIS A 394 -26.61 -16.25 -1.42
N SER A 395 -26.29 -16.20 -2.71
CA SER A 395 -26.16 -17.36 -3.60
C SER A 395 -24.85 -18.14 -3.43
N TYR A 396 -23.80 -17.46 -2.96
CA TYR A 396 -22.48 -18.00 -2.71
C TYR A 396 -21.88 -17.37 -1.44
N PRO A 397 -21.11 -18.14 -0.63
CA PRO A 397 -20.90 -19.57 -0.75
C PRO A 397 -22.09 -20.37 -0.23
N ARG A 398 -22.20 -21.62 -0.70
CA ARG A 398 -23.28 -22.54 -0.31
C ARG A 398 -22.93 -23.32 0.95
N VAL A 399 -21.72 -23.86 0.98
CA VAL A 399 -21.15 -24.61 2.10
C VAL A 399 -19.67 -24.23 2.21
N VAL A 400 -19.20 -24.01 3.43
CA VAL A 400 -17.81 -23.66 3.74
C VAL A 400 -17.29 -24.61 4.81
N TRP A 401 -16.08 -25.13 4.63
CA TRP A 401 -15.34 -25.85 5.66
C TRP A 401 -14.66 -24.85 6.61
N ASP A 402 -15.02 -24.90 7.89
CA ASP A 402 -14.34 -24.13 8.94
C ASP A 402 -13.24 -24.99 9.58
N PRO A 403 -11.95 -24.72 9.31
CA PRO A 403 -10.85 -25.52 9.84
C PRO A 403 -10.69 -25.37 11.36
N ASP A 404 -11.14 -24.25 11.94
CA ASP A 404 -10.94 -23.95 13.36
C ASP A 404 -11.95 -24.73 14.22
N THR A 405 -13.21 -24.77 13.78
CA THR A 405 -14.26 -25.53 14.48
C THR A 405 -14.39 -26.97 14.00
N ARG A 406 -13.79 -27.31 12.85
CA ARG A 406 -13.88 -28.62 12.19
C ARG A 406 -15.33 -29.00 11.84
N VAL A 407 -16.10 -28.01 11.42
CA VAL A 407 -17.53 -28.12 11.07
C VAL A 407 -17.76 -27.53 9.68
N PHE A 408 -18.69 -28.11 8.92
CA PHE A 408 -19.19 -27.49 7.70
C PHE A 408 -20.27 -26.46 8.03
N VAL A 409 -20.15 -25.24 7.50
CA VAL A 409 -21.14 -24.18 7.64
C VAL A 409 -21.92 -24.04 6.34
N MET A 410 -23.24 -24.24 6.39
CA MET A 410 -24.12 -24.22 5.23
C MET A 410 -25.11 -23.05 5.28
N ALA A 411 -25.32 -22.41 4.12
CA ALA A 411 -26.33 -21.38 3.94
C ALA A 411 -27.75 -21.97 3.96
N SER A 412 -28.65 -21.40 4.77
CA SER A 412 -30.05 -21.80 4.82
C SER A 412 -30.79 -21.55 3.50
N SER A 413 -30.35 -20.58 2.70
CA SER A 413 -30.90 -20.31 1.36
C SER A 413 -30.78 -21.49 0.41
N LEU A 414 -29.81 -22.38 0.61
CA LEU A 414 -29.60 -23.55 -0.24
C LEU A 414 -30.78 -24.52 -0.19
N GLY A 415 -31.33 -24.74 1.00
CA GLY A 415 -32.50 -25.60 1.20
C GLY A 415 -33.83 -24.89 0.93
N ALA A 416 -33.86 -23.56 1.02
CA ALA A 416 -35.07 -22.77 0.75
C ALA A 416 -35.29 -22.46 -0.75
N ARG A 417 -34.26 -22.57 -1.59
CA ARG A 417 -34.39 -22.36 -3.03
C ARG A 417 -35.24 -23.46 -3.64
N ARG A 418 -36.36 -23.05 -4.27
CA ARG A 418 -37.18 -23.93 -5.09
C ARG A 418 -36.32 -24.52 -6.19
N CYS A 419 -36.21 -25.85 -6.22
CA CYS A 419 -35.49 -26.55 -7.27
C CYS A 419 -36.12 -26.19 -8.63
N SER A 420 -35.32 -25.67 -9.56
CA SER A 420 -35.78 -25.32 -10.90
C SER A 420 -36.39 -26.52 -11.63
N VAL A 421 -35.88 -27.73 -11.38
CA VAL A 421 -36.40 -28.98 -11.93
C VAL A 421 -37.85 -29.25 -11.50
N HIS A 422 -38.25 -28.77 -10.32
CA HIS A 422 -39.62 -28.91 -9.81
C HIS A 422 -40.48 -27.65 -9.99
N LYS A 423 -39.93 -26.60 -10.62
CA LYS A 423 -40.66 -25.35 -10.86
C LYS A 423 -41.69 -25.50 -11.99
N ASP A 424 -41.39 -26.33 -12.98
CA ASP A 424 -42.17 -26.44 -14.22
C ASP A 424 -43.18 -27.60 -14.20
N ILE A 425 -43.05 -28.57 -13.28
CA ILE A 425 -43.92 -29.75 -13.23
C ILE A 425 -45.32 -29.43 -12.65
N GLY A 426 -45.48 -28.30 -11.94
CA GLY A 426 -46.74 -27.95 -11.26
C GLY A 426 -47.47 -26.71 -11.78
N ALA A 427 -46.92 -25.98 -12.76
CA ALA A 427 -47.50 -24.69 -13.19
C ALA A 427 -48.58 -24.86 -14.29
N ASP A 428 -48.48 -25.88 -15.14
CA ASP A 428 -49.33 -25.99 -16.34
C ASP A 428 -50.60 -26.86 -16.14
N HIS A 429 -50.84 -27.41 -14.95
CA HIS A 429 -51.93 -28.37 -14.72
C HIS A 429 -52.87 -28.07 -13.54
N ILE A 430 -52.77 -26.91 -12.88
CA ILE A 430 -53.72 -26.55 -11.81
C ILE A 430 -54.80 -25.61 -12.39
N PRO A 431 -56.04 -26.09 -12.61
CA PRO A 431 -57.14 -25.24 -13.05
C PRO A 431 -57.41 -24.12 -12.02
N GLU A 432 -57.77 -22.93 -12.51
CA GLU A 432 -57.99 -21.66 -11.78
C GLU A 432 -59.11 -21.67 -10.71
N SER A 433 -59.41 -22.80 -10.06
CA SER A 433 -60.42 -22.87 -9.00
C SER A 433 -59.86 -22.44 -7.63
N GLY A 434 -59.72 -21.13 -7.44
CA GLY A 434 -60.09 -20.34 -6.25
C GLY A 434 -59.53 -20.61 -4.84
N GLU A 435 -59.49 -21.84 -4.32
CA GLU A 435 -59.35 -22.04 -2.84
C GLU A 435 -58.33 -23.12 -2.41
N LEU A 436 -57.85 -23.97 -3.32
CA LEU A 436 -56.87 -25.03 -2.98
C LEU A 436 -55.39 -24.58 -3.04
N GLN A 437 -55.10 -23.40 -3.61
CA GLN A 437 -53.73 -22.90 -3.81
C GLN A 437 -52.99 -22.51 -2.51
N ALA A 438 -53.70 -22.32 -1.39
CA ALA A 438 -53.06 -21.96 -0.12
C ALA A 438 -52.37 -23.16 0.57
N ARG A 439 -52.85 -24.40 0.37
CA ARG A 439 -52.28 -25.60 1.01
C ARG A 439 -51.12 -26.24 0.24
N GLU A 440 -51.11 -26.16 -1.10
CA GLU A 440 -50.00 -26.71 -1.91
C GLU A 440 -48.75 -25.81 -1.91
N LYS A 441 -48.90 -24.54 -1.52
CA LYS A 441 -47.77 -23.60 -1.43
C LYS A 441 -46.79 -23.96 -0.32
N GLU A 442 -47.23 -24.68 0.72
CA GLU A 442 -46.37 -25.18 1.81
C GLU A 442 -45.67 -26.52 1.47
N SER A 443 -46.31 -27.42 0.71
CA SER A 443 -45.73 -28.74 0.36
C SER A 443 -44.67 -28.68 -0.75
N SER A 444 -44.69 -27.65 -1.60
CA SER A 444 -43.68 -27.45 -2.68
C SER A 444 -42.26 -27.11 -2.18
N SER A 445 -42.04 -27.05 -0.86
CA SER A 445 -40.76 -26.67 -0.24
C SER A 445 -39.83 -27.85 0.13
N GLN A 446 -40.23 -29.10 -0.15
CA GLN A 446 -39.57 -30.30 0.42
C GLN A 446 -38.73 -31.13 -0.57
N CYS A 447 -38.17 -30.52 -1.63
CA CYS A 447 -37.27 -31.27 -2.52
C CYS A 447 -35.87 -31.42 -1.91
N LEU A 448 -35.23 -32.57 -2.11
CA LEU A 448 -33.89 -32.88 -1.57
C LEU A 448 -32.75 -32.75 -2.59
N CYS A 449 -33.04 -32.22 -3.79
CA CYS A 449 -32.06 -32.03 -4.86
C CYS A 449 -30.89 -31.12 -4.44
N TRP A 450 -31.08 -30.29 -3.40
CA TRP A 450 -30.05 -29.44 -2.84
C TRP A 450 -28.95 -30.22 -2.09
N ILE A 451 -29.21 -31.45 -1.63
CA ILE A 451 -28.23 -32.28 -0.90
C ILE A 451 -27.01 -32.56 -1.77
N GLY A 452 -27.21 -32.92 -3.04
CA GLY A 452 -26.08 -33.17 -3.97
C GLY A 452 -25.22 -31.92 -4.18
N LEU A 453 -25.86 -30.76 -4.32
CA LEU A 453 -25.17 -29.48 -4.43
C LEU A 453 -24.41 -29.12 -3.14
N ALA A 454 -24.97 -29.45 -1.98
CA ALA A 454 -24.34 -29.22 -0.68
C ALA A 454 -23.12 -30.11 -0.48
N LEU A 455 -23.22 -31.41 -0.79
CA LEU A 455 -22.11 -32.35 -0.71
C LEU A 455 -20.97 -31.94 -1.66
N GLN A 456 -21.30 -31.54 -2.88
CA GLN A 456 -20.30 -31.09 -3.85
C GLN A 456 -19.59 -29.83 -3.35
N ALA A 457 -20.34 -28.85 -2.84
CA ALA A 457 -19.78 -27.62 -2.27
C ALA A 457 -18.92 -27.91 -1.03
N ALA A 458 -19.35 -28.83 -0.15
CA ALA A 458 -18.59 -29.25 1.02
C ALA A 458 -17.26 -29.89 0.61
N ALA A 459 -17.28 -30.81 -0.36
CA ALA A 459 -16.09 -31.42 -0.91
C ALA A 459 -15.12 -30.39 -1.49
N SER A 460 -15.60 -29.50 -2.36
CA SER A 460 -14.77 -28.45 -2.97
C SER A 460 -14.19 -27.51 -1.94
N SER A 461 -14.97 -27.10 -0.93
CA SER A 461 -14.48 -26.22 0.14
C SER A 461 -13.41 -26.91 1.00
N TRP A 462 -13.63 -28.17 1.38
CA TRP A 462 -12.65 -28.95 2.13
C TRP A 462 -11.35 -29.14 1.34
N GLN A 463 -11.44 -29.50 0.05
CA GLN A 463 -10.27 -29.67 -0.82
C GLN A 463 -9.51 -28.35 -0.99
N ALA A 464 -10.20 -27.23 -1.18
CA ALA A 464 -9.58 -25.91 -1.32
C ALA A 464 -8.76 -25.54 -0.06
N LYS A 465 -9.34 -25.72 1.13
CA LYS A 465 -8.66 -25.42 2.41
C LYS A 465 -7.59 -26.45 2.80
N ASN A 466 -7.64 -27.66 2.24
CA ASN A 466 -6.67 -28.75 2.52
C ASN A 466 -5.73 -29.05 1.33
N SER A 467 -5.63 -28.15 0.34
CA SER A 467 -4.92 -28.34 -0.93
C SER A 467 -3.40 -28.65 -0.83
N GLY A 468 -2.83 -28.66 0.38
CA GLY A 468 -1.50 -29.22 0.65
C GLY A 468 -1.46 -30.76 0.76
N ARG A 469 -2.60 -31.43 0.84
CA ARG A 469 -2.72 -32.89 0.85
C ARG A 469 -3.03 -33.37 -0.57
N ARG A 470 -2.32 -34.42 -1.04
CA ARG A 470 -2.51 -35.01 -2.38
C ARG A 470 -4.00 -35.33 -2.60
N SER A 471 -4.58 -34.84 -3.69
CA SER A 471 -5.95 -35.19 -4.10
C SER A 471 -6.09 -36.71 -4.13
N ARG A 472 -7.09 -37.23 -3.43
CA ARG A 472 -7.36 -38.67 -3.35
C ARG A 472 -7.89 -39.15 -4.71
N PRO A 473 -7.22 -40.09 -5.39
CA PRO A 473 -7.77 -40.69 -6.60
C PRO A 473 -9.05 -41.47 -6.26
N GLY A 474 -10.09 -41.34 -7.10
CA GLY A 474 -11.39 -42.01 -6.91
C GLY A 474 -12.45 -41.21 -6.15
N PHE A 475 -12.18 -39.93 -5.82
CA PHE A 475 -13.13 -39.09 -5.08
C PHE A 475 -14.50 -38.96 -5.77
N ASP A 476 -14.55 -38.92 -7.10
CA ASP A 476 -15.80 -38.78 -7.85
C ASP A 476 -16.71 -40.02 -7.70
N GLU A 477 -16.14 -41.23 -7.77
CA GLU A 477 -16.91 -42.48 -7.60
C GLU A 477 -17.49 -42.59 -6.19
N GLU A 478 -16.67 -42.31 -5.17
CA GLU A 478 -17.11 -42.28 -3.77
C GLU A 478 -18.23 -41.25 -3.56
N PHE A 479 -18.08 -40.06 -4.15
CA PHE A 479 -19.12 -39.02 -4.11
C PHE A 479 -20.44 -39.51 -4.71
N PHE A 480 -20.42 -40.17 -5.88
CA PHE A 480 -21.63 -40.72 -6.49
C PHE A 480 -22.30 -41.80 -5.63
N HIS A 481 -21.51 -42.71 -5.04
CA HIS A 481 -22.06 -43.76 -4.15
C HIS A 481 -22.72 -43.17 -2.91
N ILE A 482 -22.12 -42.16 -2.29
CA ILE A 482 -22.67 -41.49 -1.12
C ILE A 482 -23.92 -40.70 -1.48
N LEU A 483 -23.92 -40.04 -2.64
CA LEU A 483 -25.10 -39.34 -3.14
C LEU A 483 -26.27 -40.30 -3.37
N LEU A 484 -26.01 -41.48 -3.94
CA LEU A 484 -27.02 -42.52 -4.11
C LEU A 484 -27.59 -43.01 -2.77
N ASP A 485 -26.72 -43.26 -1.79
CA ASP A 485 -27.09 -43.66 -0.43
C ASP A 485 -27.95 -42.59 0.28
N CYS A 486 -27.63 -41.31 0.07
CA CYS A 486 -28.45 -40.19 0.57
C CYS A 486 -29.87 -40.24 0.00
N TYR A 487 -30.01 -40.46 -1.31
CA TYR A 487 -31.32 -40.54 -1.95
C TYR A 487 -32.10 -41.78 -1.48
N GLN A 488 -31.46 -42.94 -1.37
CA GLN A 488 -32.09 -44.17 -0.87
C GLN A 488 -32.61 -44.00 0.56
N THR A 489 -31.85 -43.32 1.42
CA THR A 489 -32.24 -43.04 2.81
C THR A 489 -33.38 -42.01 2.88
N ALA A 490 -33.39 -41.05 1.97
CA ALA A 490 -34.36 -39.97 1.90
C ALA A 490 -35.77 -40.39 1.48
N PHE A 491 -35.88 -41.23 0.44
CA PHE A 491 -37.17 -41.55 -0.18
C PHE A 491 -38.20 -42.17 0.78
N PRO A 492 -37.83 -43.12 1.67
CA PRO A 492 -38.76 -43.67 2.66
C PRO A 492 -39.24 -42.62 3.67
N ALA A 493 -38.35 -41.72 4.12
CA ALA A 493 -38.67 -40.68 5.11
C ALA A 493 -39.63 -39.60 4.55
N LEU A 494 -39.52 -39.29 3.26
CA LEU A 494 -40.46 -38.40 2.56
C LEU A 494 -41.84 -39.05 2.38
N ARG A 495 -41.90 -40.35 2.08
CA ARG A 495 -43.17 -41.08 1.90
C ARG A 495 -43.99 -41.19 3.20
N THR A 496 -43.34 -41.40 4.34
CA THR A 496 -44.03 -41.55 5.63
C THR A 496 -44.54 -40.21 6.19
N SER A 497 -43.82 -39.11 5.94
CA SER A 497 -44.21 -37.77 6.41
C SER A 497 -45.42 -37.20 5.68
N GLY A 498 -45.60 -37.51 4.39
CA GLY A 498 -46.76 -37.10 3.61
C GLY A 498 -48.08 -37.80 3.99
N LEU A 499 -47.99 -39.03 4.54
CA LEU A 499 -49.16 -39.83 4.90
C LEU A 499 -49.67 -39.56 6.33
N ALA A 500 -48.78 -39.14 7.25
CA ALA A 500 -49.14 -38.93 8.65
C ALA A 500 -49.98 -37.66 8.91
N ALA A 501 -49.94 -36.66 8.03
CA ALA A 501 -50.68 -35.40 8.20
C ALA A 501 -52.14 -35.46 7.70
N GLY A 502 -52.55 -36.52 6.99
CA GLY A 502 -53.86 -36.63 6.34
C GLY A 502 -54.88 -37.56 7.00
N SER A 503 -54.51 -38.32 8.04
CA SER A 503 -55.35 -39.40 8.57
C SER A 503 -55.67 -39.22 10.06
N GLN A 504 -56.45 -38.19 10.37
CA GLN A 504 -57.39 -38.25 11.50
C GLN A 504 -58.79 -38.04 10.94
N GLY A 505 -59.31 -39.10 10.33
CA GLY A 505 -60.63 -39.05 9.71
C GLY A 505 -61.12 -40.42 9.28
N ARG A 506 -61.71 -41.13 10.26
CA ARG A 506 -62.64 -42.27 10.11
C ARG A 506 -62.10 -43.61 9.59
N GLY A 507 -62.34 -44.62 10.45
CA GLY A 507 -63.03 -45.84 10.04
C GLY A 507 -62.12 -46.93 9.52
N GLY A 508 -61.85 -47.91 10.39
CA GLY A 508 -61.13 -49.12 10.01
C GLY A 508 -61.83 -49.91 8.90
N LEU A 509 -61.01 -50.64 8.15
CA LEU A 509 -61.29 -51.93 7.54
C LEU A 509 -59.94 -52.52 7.08
N GLU A 510 -59.88 -53.84 7.11
CA GLU A 510 -58.73 -54.74 6.93
C GLU A 510 -57.88 -54.52 5.66
N PRO A 511 -56.62 -54.99 5.66
CA PRO A 511 -55.80 -55.03 4.46
C PRO A 511 -56.08 -56.30 3.64
N PRO A 512 -56.08 -56.22 2.30
CA PRO A 512 -55.74 -57.36 1.47
C PRO A 512 -54.32 -57.27 0.92
N SER A 513 -53.81 -58.46 0.64
CA SER A 513 -52.48 -58.83 0.18
C SER A 513 -52.09 -58.32 -1.19
N VAL A 514 -50.78 -58.06 -1.34
CA VAL A 514 -49.86 -58.48 -2.41
C VAL A 514 -50.42 -58.54 -3.84
N GLU A 515 -49.86 -57.73 -4.75
CA GLU A 515 -49.20 -58.23 -5.96
C GLU A 515 -48.31 -57.15 -6.59
N GLU A 516 -47.12 -57.60 -6.99
CA GLU A 516 -46.13 -56.89 -7.80
C GLU A 516 -46.65 -56.81 -9.24
N ASP A 517 -46.48 -55.67 -9.93
CA ASP A 517 -46.13 -55.73 -11.35
C ASP A 517 -45.52 -54.41 -11.86
N ASP A 518 -44.38 -54.60 -12.52
CA ASP A 518 -43.67 -53.68 -13.39
C ASP A 518 -44.58 -53.17 -14.51
N VAL A 519 -44.40 -51.92 -14.96
CA VAL A 519 -44.20 -51.53 -16.38
C VAL A 519 -43.87 -50.04 -16.44
N LEU A 520 -42.61 -49.76 -16.81
CA LEU A 520 -42.13 -48.46 -17.25
C LEU A 520 -42.75 -48.08 -18.61
N SER A 521 -43.61 -47.05 -18.62
CA SER A 521 -44.09 -46.43 -19.86
C SER A 521 -43.32 -45.12 -20.12
N TYR A 522 -42.45 -45.15 -21.13
CA TYR A 522 -41.80 -43.96 -21.67
C TYR A 522 -42.79 -43.22 -22.59
N CYS A 523 -43.06 -41.93 -22.30
CA CYS A 523 -43.66 -41.02 -23.26
C CYS A 523 -42.73 -39.85 -23.54
N SER A 524 -42.19 -39.86 -24.77
CA SER A 524 -41.58 -38.75 -25.47
C SER A 524 -42.67 -37.82 -26.00
N SER A 525 -42.50 -36.48 -25.97
CA SER A 525 -42.92 -35.54 -27.05
C SER A 525 -42.68 -34.05 -26.72
N THR A 526 -41.81 -33.45 -27.57
CA THR A 526 -41.85 -32.13 -28.25
C THR A 526 -42.25 -30.80 -27.55
N PRO A 527 -41.54 -29.69 -27.85
CA PRO A 527 -41.78 -28.36 -27.26
C PRO A 527 -42.61 -27.40 -28.16
N PRO A 528 -43.27 -26.39 -27.58
CA PRO A 528 -43.31 -25.05 -28.16
C PRO A 528 -43.01 -23.96 -27.10
N ARG A 529 -42.11 -23.00 -27.34
CA ARG A 529 -42.22 -21.75 -28.14
C ARG A 529 -42.95 -20.58 -27.42
N SER A 530 -42.11 -19.78 -26.74
CA SER A 530 -42.05 -18.31 -26.58
C SER A 530 -43.21 -17.43 -26.10
N GLU A 531 -42.76 -16.37 -25.40
CA GLU A 531 -43.37 -15.06 -25.04
C GLU A 531 -43.91 -14.99 -23.60
N GLY A 532 -43.56 -14.07 -22.71
CA GLY A 532 -42.94 -12.76 -22.85
C GLY A 532 -43.86 -11.73 -22.20
N ARG A 533 -43.71 -11.41 -20.90
CA ARG A 533 -44.01 -10.07 -20.35
C ARG A 533 -43.70 -9.89 -18.86
N THR A 534 -43.24 -8.67 -18.63
CA THR A 534 -42.93 -7.94 -17.40
C THR A 534 -44.15 -7.62 -16.52
N SER A 535 -43.90 -7.45 -15.21
CA SER A 535 -44.39 -6.40 -14.29
C SER A 535 -44.14 -6.87 -12.84
N GLN A 536 -43.35 -6.22 -11.98
CA GLN A 536 -43.43 -4.86 -11.43
C GLN A 536 -44.59 -4.68 -10.43
N ALA A 537 -44.27 -4.59 -9.13
CA ALA A 537 -44.91 -3.84 -8.04
C ALA A 537 -44.36 -4.37 -6.70
N SER A 538 -43.61 -3.61 -5.90
CA SER A 538 -44.01 -2.45 -5.05
C SER A 538 -44.75 -2.87 -3.77
N ARG A 539 -44.12 -2.59 -2.63
CA ARG A 539 -44.65 -2.00 -1.37
C ARG A 539 -43.56 -2.10 -0.29
N ASP A 540 -42.91 -1.01 0.11
CA ASP A 540 -43.33 0.09 1.00
C ASP A 540 -43.53 -0.27 2.48
N SER A 541 -42.53 0.18 3.27
CA SER A 541 -42.59 0.84 4.59
C SER A 541 -42.89 0.01 5.86
N PRO A 542 -42.60 0.51 7.09
CA PRO A 542 -41.77 1.67 7.50
C PRO A 542 -40.80 1.44 8.70
N ARG A 543 -39.72 2.24 8.70
CA ARG A 543 -39.23 3.18 9.74
C ARG A 543 -39.53 2.90 11.24
N ALA A 544 -38.47 2.84 12.05
CA ALA A 544 -38.48 3.35 13.42
C ALA A 544 -37.08 3.87 13.82
N SER A 545 -37.10 4.97 14.55
CA SER A 545 -35.99 5.87 14.92
C SER A 545 -35.39 5.54 16.30
N GLY A 546 -34.19 6.04 16.58
CA GLY A 546 -33.62 6.17 17.93
C GLY A 546 -32.14 6.53 17.85
N GLU A 547 -31.79 7.81 17.83
CA GLU A 547 -31.40 8.65 18.98
C GLU A 547 -30.07 8.26 19.66
N THR A 548 -29.14 9.22 19.56
CA THR A 548 -27.79 9.32 20.13
C THR A 548 -27.84 9.63 21.63
N PRO A 549 -26.73 9.44 22.38
CA PRO A 549 -26.00 10.64 22.83
C PRO A 549 -24.47 10.52 23.05
N ALA A 550 -23.79 11.62 22.69
CA ALA A 550 -22.78 12.41 23.43
C ALA A 550 -21.50 11.82 24.09
N ALA A 551 -20.37 12.10 23.43
CA ALA A 551 -19.13 12.81 23.84
C ALA A 551 -18.69 12.99 25.32
N LYS A 552 -17.38 12.77 25.58
CA LYS A 552 -16.36 13.60 26.32
C LYS A 552 -15.06 12.79 26.63
N PRO A 553 -13.94 13.36 27.15
CA PRO A 553 -13.04 14.37 26.56
C PRO A 553 -11.52 14.00 26.65
N THR A 554 -10.68 14.73 25.92
CA THR A 554 -9.20 14.63 25.88
C THR A 554 -8.50 15.47 26.96
N PRO A 555 -7.27 15.11 27.41
CA PRO A 555 -6.38 16.05 28.10
C PRO A 555 -5.14 16.46 27.25
N PRO A 556 -4.44 17.59 27.57
CA PRO A 556 -3.33 18.13 26.78
C PRO A 556 -1.94 18.04 27.48
N LEU A 557 -0.91 18.56 26.79
CA LEU A 557 0.48 18.90 27.22
C LEU A 557 1.52 17.75 27.17
N ALA A 558 2.81 17.93 26.85
CA ALA A 558 3.67 19.09 26.64
C ALA A 558 4.90 18.75 25.77
N SER A 559 5.51 19.81 25.23
CA SER A 559 6.81 19.93 24.59
C SER A 559 8.02 19.51 25.45
N SER A 560 9.03 18.88 24.86
CA SER A 560 10.40 18.87 25.43
C SER A 560 11.53 18.81 24.39
N THR A 561 12.51 19.65 24.69
CA THR A 561 13.75 20.10 24.07
C THR A 561 14.84 19.03 23.82
N ARG A 562 15.66 19.32 22.78
CA ARG A 562 16.96 18.78 22.33
C ARG A 562 17.90 18.13 23.37
N GLY A 563 18.65 17.13 22.89
CA GLY A 563 20.00 16.78 23.36
C GLY A 563 20.72 15.90 22.32
N SER A 564 21.78 16.44 21.69
CA SER A 564 22.60 15.80 20.65
C SER A 564 23.88 15.26 21.26
N THR A 565 24.17 13.96 21.06
CA THR A 565 25.46 13.34 21.42
C THR A 565 25.91 12.43 20.29
N THR A 566 26.96 12.87 19.59
CA THR A 566 27.66 12.13 18.54
C THR A 566 28.60 11.08 19.14
N VAL A 567 28.51 9.83 18.67
CA VAL A 567 29.49 8.75 18.93
C VAL A 567 29.97 8.21 17.57
N PRO A 568 31.28 7.90 17.37
CA PRO A 568 31.81 7.50 16.08
C PRO A 568 31.56 6.01 15.79
N TYR A 569 31.22 5.70 14.54
CA TYR A 569 31.01 4.34 14.03
C TYR A 569 32.30 3.77 13.38
N PRO A 570 32.63 2.48 13.56
CA PRO A 570 33.70 1.80 12.82
C PRO A 570 33.21 1.27 11.46
N SER A 571 34.10 1.30 10.47
CA SER A 571 33.88 0.87 9.08
C SER A 571 33.51 -0.62 8.95
N PRO A 572 32.64 -1.02 8.01
CA PRO A 572 32.34 -2.42 7.77
C PRO A 572 33.35 -3.07 6.81
N GLY A 573 33.87 -4.22 7.24
CA GLY A 573 34.63 -5.14 6.42
C GLY A 573 33.78 -5.77 5.31
N SER A 574 34.46 -6.11 4.22
CA SER A 574 33.95 -6.73 3.00
C SER A 574 33.21 -8.05 3.26
N SER A 575 32.02 -8.19 2.66
CA SER A 575 31.29 -9.46 2.58
C SER A 575 31.57 -10.16 1.23
N PRO A 576 31.56 -11.50 1.17
CA PRO A 576 31.88 -12.27 -0.03
C PRO A 576 30.71 -12.28 -1.06
N PRO A 577 30.99 -12.56 -2.35
CA PRO A 577 29.99 -12.47 -3.41
C PRO A 577 28.99 -13.65 -3.38
N LEU A 578 27.70 -13.33 -3.54
CA LEU A 578 26.62 -14.31 -3.70
C LEU A 578 26.46 -14.77 -5.17
N PRO A 579 25.96 -16.00 -5.42
CA PRO A 579 25.96 -16.63 -6.74
C PRO A 579 24.85 -16.13 -7.68
N ARG A 580 25.17 -16.15 -8.97
CA ARG A 580 24.43 -15.58 -10.12
C ARG A 580 23.03 -16.20 -10.35
N ARG A 581 21.98 -15.39 -10.14
CA ARG A 581 20.56 -15.63 -10.51
C ARG A 581 20.23 -15.47 -12.01
N GLN A 582 21.18 -15.72 -12.92
CA GLN A 582 21.01 -15.37 -14.35
C GLN A 582 20.35 -16.45 -15.22
N VAL A 583 20.10 -17.66 -14.71
CA VAL A 583 19.65 -18.79 -15.56
C VAL A 583 18.12 -18.81 -15.80
N ILE A 584 17.31 -18.34 -14.84
CA ILE A 584 15.82 -18.41 -14.95
C ILE A 584 15.26 -17.34 -15.90
N ARG A 585 15.91 -16.16 -16.00
CA ARG A 585 15.48 -15.06 -16.89
C ARG A 585 15.58 -15.42 -18.37
N ARG A 586 16.49 -16.32 -18.74
CA ARG A 586 16.71 -16.73 -20.14
C ARG A 586 15.69 -17.77 -20.64
N ALA A 587 15.16 -18.59 -19.74
CA ALA A 587 14.14 -19.59 -20.07
C ALA A 587 12.77 -18.94 -20.34
N ALA A 588 12.39 -17.92 -19.55
CA ALA A 588 11.14 -17.18 -19.75
C ALA A 588 11.16 -16.31 -21.03
N GLN A 589 12.32 -15.82 -21.47
CA GLN A 589 12.46 -15.02 -22.69
C GLN A 589 12.40 -15.85 -23.98
N LEU A 590 12.80 -17.13 -23.95
CA LEU A 590 12.75 -18.01 -25.13
C LEU A 590 11.34 -18.55 -25.41
N GLN A 591 10.46 -18.59 -24.41
CA GLN A 591 9.09 -19.08 -24.56
C GLN A 591 8.15 -18.05 -25.21
N LEU A 592 8.51 -16.76 -25.18
CA LEU A 592 7.76 -15.67 -25.82
C LEU A 592 8.16 -15.41 -27.28
N GLN A 593 9.22 -16.03 -27.80
CA GLN A 593 9.70 -15.82 -29.17
C GLN A 593 9.33 -16.93 -30.17
N GLN A 594 8.64 -18.00 -29.75
CA GLN A 594 8.26 -19.10 -30.63
C GLN A 594 6.74 -19.20 -30.78
N SER A 595 6.14 -18.23 -31.47
CA SER A 595 4.87 -18.42 -32.19
C SER A 595 5.17 -18.31 -33.68
N PRO A 596 5.02 -19.38 -34.49
CA PRO A 596 5.18 -19.26 -35.93
C PRO A 596 3.99 -18.48 -36.49
N ALA A 597 4.30 -17.41 -37.23
CA ALA A 597 3.35 -16.68 -38.05
C ALA A 597 2.66 -17.63 -39.04
N GLN A 598 1.33 -17.67 -39.03
CA GLN A 598 0.58 -18.28 -40.12
C GLN A 598 0.72 -17.42 -41.39
N PRO A 599 0.91 -18.03 -42.57
CA PRO A 599 0.98 -17.28 -43.82
C PRO A 599 -0.44 -16.89 -44.27
N ASN A 600 -0.62 -15.58 -44.50
CA ASN A 600 -1.75 -15.04 -45.25
C ASN A 600 -1.74 -15.58 -46.69
N THR A 601 -2.79 -16.30 -47.08
CA THR A 601 -3.13 -16.55 -48.48
C THR A 601 -4.36 -15.73 -48.88
N THR A 602 -4.09 -14.60 -49.52
CA THR A 602 -5.03 -13.93 -50.43
C THR A 602 -5.17 -14.73 -51.72
N ALA A 603 -6.40 -15.09 -52.11
CA ALA A 603 -6.77 -15.28 -53.51
C ALA A 603 -8.30 -15.35 -53.70
N THR A 604 -8.84 -14.30 -54.32
CA THR A 604 -9.76 -14.29 -55.48
C THR A 604 -11.01 -15.18 -55.49
N GLY A 605 -12.15 -14.50 -55.73
CA GLY A 605 -13.45 -15.12 -55.91
C GLY A 605 -13.68 -15.84 -57.24
N SER A 606 -14.71 -16.68 -57.19
CA SER A 606 -15.61 -17.18 -58.25
C SER A 606 -16.61 -18.04 -57.46
N GLY A 607 -17.91 -17.77 -57.44
CA GLY A 607 -18.79 -17.91 -58.59
C GLY A 607 -19.33 -19.35 -58.64
N ALA A 608 -20.66 -19.46 -58.57
CA ALA A 608 -21.50 -20.58 -59.01
C ALA A 608 -21.88 -21.71 -58.02
N GLN A 609 -23.20 -21.76 -57.82
CA GLN A 609 -24.08 -22.93 -57.92
C GLN A 609 -24.08 -23.95 -56.77
N GLY A 610 -25.20 -23.92 -56.03
CA GLY A 610 -25.63 -25.02 -55.16
C GLY A 610 -25.99 -26.26 -55.99
N PRO A 611 -25.77 -27.47 -55.47
CA PRO A 611 -26.20 -28.67 -56.14
C PRO A 611 -27.69 -28.91 -55.87
N SER A 612 -28.43 -28.83 -56.97
CA SER A 612 -29.78 -29.34 -57.18
C SER A 612 -29.92 -30.78 -56.67
N GLU A 613 -31.04 -31.02 -56.01
CA GLU A 613 -31.63 -32.34 -55.86
C GLU A 613 -31.71 -33.03 -57.22
N ASN A 614 -31.09 -34.20 -57.35
CA ASN A 614 -31.42 -35.17 -58.40
C ASN A 614 -31.39 -36.56 -57.76
N ARG A 615 -32.55 -36.92 -57.22
CA ARG A 615 -32.89 -38.27 -56.78
C ARG A 615 -33.23 -39.08 -58.02
N GLU A 616 -32.21 -39.61 -58.69
CA GLU A 616 -32.40 -40.58 -59.77
C GLU A 616 -32.91 -41.90 -59.17
N GLN A 617 -34.13 -42.27 -59.56
CA GLN A 617 -34.71 -43.58 -59.31
C GLN A 617 -33.89 -44.64 -60.05
N GLU A 618 -33.09 -45.43 -59.31
CA GLU A 618 -32.50 -46.67 -59.79
C GLU A 618 -33.60 -47.62 -60.29
N LYS A 619 -33.66 -47.80 -61.61
CA LYS A 619 -34.45 -48.88 -62.23
C LYS A 619 -33.76 -50.20 -61.92
N ALA A 620 -34.52 -51.12 -61.32
CA ALA A 620 -34.09 -52.48 -61.07
C ALA A 620 -33.56 -53.16 -62.36
N PRO A 621 -32.44 -53.90 -62.28
CA PRO A 621 -31.83 -54.57 -63.43
C PRO A 621 -32.78 -55.63 -63.98
N LYS A 622 -33.05 -55.57 -65.29
CA LYS A 622 -34.03 -56.45 -65.97
C LYS A 622 -33.43 -57.74 -66.50
N ASP A 623 -32.12 -57.97 -66.38
CA ASP A 623 -31.47 -59.16 -66.93
C ASP A 623 -30.31 -59.67 -66.04
N MET A 624 -30.14 -60.99 -65.99
CA MET A 624 -29.15 -61.69 -65.16
C MET A 624 -27.71 -61.33 -65.58
N THR A 625 -27.50 -60.99 -66.85
CA THR A 625 -26.21 -60.54 -67.39
C THR A 625 -25.77 -59.17 -66.85
N ASP A 626 -26.71 -58.27 -66.52
CA ASP A 626 -26.38 -56.99 -65.86
C ASP A 626 -26.00 -57.20 -64.39
N LEU A 627 -26.60 -58.19 -63.73
CA LEU A 627 -26.26 -58.58 -62.37
C LEU A 627 -24.84 -59.15 -62.28
N PHE A 628 -24.45 -60.01 -63.23
CA PHE A 628 -23.06 -60.48 -63.33
C PHE A 628 -22.07 -59.36 -63.64
N ARG A 629 -22.41 -58.42 -64.53
CA ARG A 629 -21.54 -57.26 -64.84
C ARG A 629 -21.40 -56.32 -63.64
N MET A 630 -22.44 -56.15 -62.82
CA MET A 630 -22.35 -55.40 -61.56
C MET A 630 -21.47 -56.12 -60.54
N PHE A 631 -21.59 -57.44 -60.40
CA PHE A 631 -20.71 -58.22 -59.51
C PHE A 631 -19.25 -58.17 -59.95
N GLU A 632 -18.98 -58.24 -61.25
CA GLU A 632 -17.61 -58.17 -61.77
C GLU A 632 -17.00 -56.77 -61.61
N LYS A 633 -17.79 -55.70 -61.83
CA LYS A 633 -17.38 -54.32 -61.50
C LYS A 633 -17.18 -54.10 -60.00
N ALA A 634 -18.03 -54.67 -59.14
CA ALA A 634 -17.88 -54.58 -57.69
C ALA A 634 -16.63 -55.33 -57.21
N ALA A 635 -16.35 -56.52 -57.77
CA ALA A 635 -15.15 -57.29 -57.48
C ALA A 635 -13.87 -56.58 -57.94
N GLN A 636 -13.87 -55.98 -59.13
CA GLN A 636 -12.74 -55.17 -59.62
C GLN A 636 -12.58 -53.87 -58.81
N GLY A 637 -13.67 -53.23 -58.39
CA GLY A 637 -13.65 -52.06 -57.50
C GLY A 637 -13.07 -52.37 -56.12
N MET A 638 -13.44 -53.52 -55.52
CA MET A 638 -12.89 -53.96 -54.24
C MET A 638 -11.41 -54.33 -54.33
N MET A 639 -10.96 -54.97 -55.43
CA MET A 639 -9.53 -55.20 -55.63
C MET A 639 -8.73 -53.91 -55.88
N GLY A 640 -9.32 -52.93 -56.58
CA GLY A 640 -8.73 -51.59 -56.73
C GLY A 640 -8.58 -50.84 -55.41
N MET A 641 -9.59 -50.90 -54.53
CA MET A 641 -9.53 -50.33 -53.18
C MET A 641 -8.50 -51.04 -52.29
N ALA A 642 -8.39 -52.36 -52.38
CA ALA A 642 -7.38 -53.12 -51.65
C ALA A 642 -5.95 -52.78 -52.10
N GLN A 643 -5.72 -52.56 -53.39
CA GLN A 643 -4.42 -52.11 -53.92
C GLN A 643 -4.13 -50.64 -53.57
N ALA A 644 -5.14 -49.77 -53.57
CA ALA A 644 -5.01 -48.37 -53.14
C ALA A 644 -4.81 -48.22 -51.62
N SER A 645 -5.21 -49.20 -50.80
CA SER A 645 -5.01 -49.18 -49.34
C SER A 645 -3.58 -49.47 -48.90
N LYS A 646 -2.76 -50.13 -49.74
CA LYS A 646 -1.37 -50.47 -49.41
C LYS A 646 -0.48 -49.24 -49.14
N PRO A 647 -0.45 -48.18 -49.97
CA PRO A 647 0.31 -46.98 -49.66
C PRO A 647 -0.21 -46.26 -48.41
N TYR A 648 -1.52 -46.30 -48.15
CA TYR A 648 -2.11 -45.72 -46.94
C TYR A 648 -1.66 -46.44 -45.67
N MET A 649 -1.63 -47.79 -45.67
CA MET A 649 -1.09 -48.55 -44.55
C MET A 649 0.39 -48.27 -44.29
N VAL A 650 1.21 -48.14 -45.34
CA VAL A 650 2.63 -47.82 -45.19
C VAL A 650 2.81 -46.41 -44.61
N GLN A 651 2.02 -45.44 -45.07
CA GLN A 651 2.02 -44.09 -44.53
C GLN A 651 1.59 -44.07 -43.06
N TRP A 652 0.49 -44.75 -42.72
CA TRP A 652 0.02 -44.85 -41.34
C TRP A 652 1.03 -45.52 -40.41
N GLN A 653 1.71 -46.57 -40.88
CA GLN A 653 2.79 -47.22 -40.11
C GLN A 653 3.97 -46.28 -39.87
N LYS A 654 4.32 -45.44 -40.85
CA LYS A 654 5.37 -44.44 -40.73
C LYS A 654 5.00 -43.32 -39.76
N GLU A 655 3.78 -42.78 -39.86
CA GLU A 655 3.26 -41.77 -38.94
C GLU A 655 3.13 -42.33 -37.51
N SER A 656 2.64 -43.56 -37.37
CA SER A 656 2.56 -44.26 -36.08
C SER A 656 3.93 -44.50 -35.46
N ALA A 657 4.96 -44.77 -36.26
CA ALA A 657 6.34 -44.90 -35.78
C ALA A 657 6.92 -43.55 -35.33
N ALA A 658 6.70 -42.49 -36.11
CA ALA A 658 7.16 -41.14 -35.78
C ALA A 658 6.54 -40.62 -34.47
N VAL A 659 5.22 -40.80 -34.28
CA VAL A 659 4.53 -40.40 -33.04
C VAL A 659 5.03 -41.20 -31.83
N ARG A 660 5.40 -42.48 -32.02
CA ARG A 660 5.99 -43.30 -30.95
C ARG A 660 7.38 -42.82 -30.56
N GLU A 661 8.18 -42.37 -31.52
CA GLU A 661 9.50 -41.79 -31.29
C GLU A 661 9.38 -40.44 -30.57
N GLU A 662 8.50 -39.54 -31.02
CA GLU A 662 8.21 -38.25 -30.37
C GLU A 662 7.72 -38.45 -28.93
N LEU A 663 6.83 -39.42 -28.68
CA LEU A 663 6.38 -39.75 -27.33
C LEU A 663 7.52 -40.29 -26.45
N ALA A 664 8.48 -41.02 -27.02
CA ALA A 664 9.65 -41.49 -26.29
C ALA A 664 10.58 -40.33 -25.93
N GLU A 665 10.82 -39.40 -26.85
CA GLU A 665 11.60 -38.18 -26.60
C GLU A 665 10.96 -37.29 -25.52
N GLU A 666 9.65 -37.06 -25.57
CA GLU A 666 8.94 -36.28 -24.56
C GLU A 666 8.96 -36.95 -23.18
N ARG A 667 8.91 -38.28 -23.11
CA ARG A 667 9.11 -39.01 -21.85
C ARG A 667 10.50 -38.79 -21.28
N VAL A 668 11.55 -38.87 -22.12
CA VAL A 668 12.93 -38.58 -21.70
C VAL A 668 13.05 -37.13 -21.22
N ARG A 669 12.48 -36.17 -21.96
CA ARG A 669 12.47 -34.75 -21.60
C ARG A 669 11.77 -34.51 -20.25
N ARG A 670 10.62 -35.14 -20.03
CA ARG A 670 9.89 -35.06 -18.75
C ARG A 670 10.70 -35.64 -17.60
N THR A 671 11.31 -36.81 -17.79
CA THR A 671 12.18 -37.40 -16.74
C THR A 671 13.40 -36.52 -16.42
N ALA A 672 13.97 -35.84 -17.41
CA ALA A 672 15.07 -34.90 -17.19
C ALA A 672 14.62 -33.64 -16.43
N LEU A 673 13.43 -33.12 -16.74
CA LEU A 673 12.83 -32.00 -15.99
C LEU A 673 12.51 -32.39 -14.54
N ASP A 674 11.93 -33.57 -14.33
CA ASP A 674 11.62 -34.07 -12.98
C ASP A 674 12.90 -34.25 -12.15
N ALA A 675 13.98 -34.77 -12.76
CA ALA A 675 15.29 -34.87 -12.11
C ALA A 675 15.91 -33.49 -11.78
N ALA A 676 15.80 -32.52 -12.70
CA ALA A 676 16.25 -31.15 -12.46
C ALA A 676 15.46 -30.46 -11.34
N PHE A 677 14.14 -30.68 -11.28
CA PHE A 677 13.28 -30.14 -10.24
C PHE A 677 13.59 -30.75 -8.87
N ALA A 678 13.86 -32.06 -8.82
CA ALA A 678 14.30 -32.74 -7.61
C ALA A 678 15.66 -32.21 -7.10
N ALA A 679 16.63 -32.00 -8.00
CA ALA A 679 17.93 -31.41 -7.66
C ALA A 679 17.78 -29.98 -7.13
N TYR A 680 16.97 -29.15 -7.79
CA TYR A 680 16.68 -27.77 -7.34
C TYR A 680 16.01 -27.75 -5.97
N LYS A 681 15.06 -28.65 -5.71
CA LYS A 681 14.40 -28.76 -4.42
C LYS A 681 15.41 -29.09 -3.31
N LEU A 682 16.32 -30.02 -3.55
CA LEU A 682 17.35 -30.41 -2.59
C LEU A 682 18.34 -29.26 -2.32
N GLU A 683 18.73 -28.50 -3.34
CA GLU A 683 19.56 -27.29 -3.18
C GLU A 683 18.82 -26.20 -2.39
N SER A 684 17.53 -25.99 -2.66
CA SER A 684 16.70 -25.04 -1.93
C SER A 684 16.53 -25.42 -0.46
N GLU A 685 16.32 -26.70 -0.15
CA GLU A 685 16.22 -27.20 1.22
C GLU A 685 17.55 -27.01 1.97
N ALA A 686 18.69 -27.28 1.33
CA ALA A 686 20.01 -27.02 1.90
C ALA A 686 20.26 -25.53 2.17
N ALA A 687 19.85 -24.64 1.24
CA ALA A 687 19.96 -23.20 1.42
C ALA A 687 19.06 -22.67 2.56
N LEU A 688 17.85 -23.21 2.70
CA LEU A 688 16.96 -22.88 3.82
C LEU A 688 17.53 -23.35 5.16
N ALA A 689 18.12 -24.55 5.22
CA ALA A 689 18.79 -25.05 6.42
C ALA A 689 19.99 -24.16 6.82
N ALA A 690 20.81 -23.75 5.85
CA ALA A 690 21.93 -22.83 6.09
C ALA A 690 21.46 -21.45 6.59
N ASN A 691 20.37 -20.91 6.02
CA ASN A 691 19.78 -19.66 6.49
C ASN A 691 19.18 -19.77 7.90
N ALA A 692 18.54 -20.89 8.23
CA ALA A 692 18.00 -21.14 9.57
C ALA A 692 19.12 -21.16 10.63
N GLU A 693 20.25 -21.81 10.34
CA GLU A 693 21.41 -21.80 11.23
C GLU A 693 22.03 -20.40 11.36
N ALA A 694 22.11 -19.64 10.27
CA ALA A 694 22.57 -18.25 10.31
C ALA A 694 21.66 -17.34 11.14
N MET A 695 20.34 -17.55 11.10
CA MET A 695 19.38 -16.83 11.95
C MET A 695 19.56 -17.19 13.42
N LYS A 696 19.72 -18.47 13.74
CA LYS A 696 20.01 -18.94 15.10
C LYS A 696 21.29 -18.31 15.68
N GLN A 697 22.33 -18.17 14.87
CA GLN A 697 23.56 -17.47 15.27
C GLN A 697 23.34 -15.96 15.52
N LYS A 698 22.49 -15.31 14.71
CA LYS A 698 22.12 -13.91 14.93
C LYS A 698 21.31 -13.73 16.21
N ASP A 699 20.36 -14.62 16.49
CA ASP A 699 19.55 -14.58 17.72
C ASP A 699 20.42 -14.78 18.96
N ALA A 700 21.38 -15.71 18.93
CA ALA A 700 22.36 -15.86 20.01
C ALA A 700 23.20 -14.58 20.24
N ARG A 701 23.58 -13.89 19.15
CA ARG A 701 24.30 -12.62 19.23
C ARG A 701 23.43 -11.50 19.79
N ILE A 702 22.14 -11.45 19.44
CA ILE A 702 21.18 -10.49 19.99
C ILE A 702 21.04 -10.72 21.50
N GLY A 703 20.86 -11.96 21.95
CA GLY A 703 20.78 -12.28 23.39
C GLY A 703 22.01 -11.81 24.17
N HIS A 704 23.22 -12.02 23.64
CA HIS A 704 24.45 -11.50 24.27
C HIS A 704 24.51 -9.96 24.30
N LEU A 705 23.99 -9.27 23.28
CA LEU A 705 23.91 -7.81 23.26
C LEU A 705 22.88 -7.28 24.27
N GLU A 706 21.74 -7.94 24.42
CA GLU A 706 20.71 -7.61 25.41
C GLU A 706 21.24 -7.74 26.84
N GLU A 707 21.95 -8.83 27.14
CA GLU A 707 22.64 -9.01 28.43
C GLU A 707 23.67 -7.90 28.70
N SER A 708 24.46 -7.54 27.69
CA SER A 708 25.44 -6.45 27.79
C SER A 708 24.79 -5.08 28.03
N VAL A 709 23.70 -4.77 27.32
CA VAL A 709 22.93 -3.52 27.50
C VAL A 709 22.27 -3.48 28.88
N SER A 710 21.74 -4.60 29.37
CA SER A 710 21.18 -4.72 30.72
C SER A 710 22.26 -4.45 31.78
N ALA A 711 23.45 -5.05 31.63
CA ALA A 711 24.59 -4.83 32.52
C ALA A 711 25.15 -3.39 32.46
N LEU A 712 25.06 -2.73 31.29
CA LEU A 712 25.43 -1.31 31.14
C LEU A 712 24.40 -0.40 31.83
N THR A 713 23.11 -0.70 31.66
CA THR A 713 22.00 0.06 32.26
C THR A 713 22.06 0.00 33.79
N ALA A 714 22.33 -1.17 34.36
CA ALA A 714 22.54 -1.32 35.80
C ALA A 714 23.71 -0.45 36.32
N ARG A 715 24.83 -0.41 35.59
CA ARG A 715 25.98 0.45 35.92
C ARG A 715 25.66 1.93 35.84
N VAL A 716 24.88 2.36 34.84
CA VAL A 716 24.44 3.76 34.72
C VAL A 716 23.52 4.14 35.86
N GLN A 717 22.58 3.28 36.26
CA GLN A 717 21.71 3.51 37.41
C GLN A 717 22.50 3.63 38.72
N GLU A 718 23.52 2.79 38.92
CA GLU A 718 24.40 2.87 40.09
C GLU A 718 25.19 4.18 40.12
N GLN A 719 25.71 4.63 38.97
CA GLN A 719 26.40 5.91 38.84
C GLN A 719 25.46 7.10 39.08
N ALA A 720 24.25 7.07 38.55
CA ALA A 720 23.24 8.12 38.80
C ALA A 720 22.92 8.22 40.29
N ALA A 721 22.70 7.10 40.97
CA ALA A 721 22.48 7.08 42.41
C ALA A 721 23.69 7.59 43.22
N ALA A 722 24.91 7.38 42.73
CA ALA A 722 26.12 7.95 43.33
C ALA A 722 26.19 9.48 43.17
N VAL A 723 25.83 10.01 42.00
CA VAL A 723 25.77 11.45 41.73
C VAL A 723 24.70 12.11 42.58
N ASP A 724 23.52 11.51 42.72
CA ASP A 724 22.44 12.05 43.56
C ASP A 724 22.86 12.13 45.04
N ARG A 725 23.56 11.09 45.54
CA ARG A 725 24.13 11.12 46.90
C ARG A 725 25.17 12.24 47.07
N GLN A 726 26.01 12.48 46.05
CA GLN A 726 27.00 13.55 46.09
C GLN A 726 26.34 14.94 46.02
N ALA A 727 25.29 15.10 45.22
CA ALA A 727 24.52 16.34 45.14
C ALA A 727 23.84 16.66 46.47
N ALA A 728 23.23 15.67 47.12
CA ALA A 728 22.63 15.82 48.46
C ALA A 728 23.66 16.25 49.52
N LEU A 729 24.86 15.64 49.52
CA LEU A 729 25.95 16.04 50.40
C LEU A 729 26.43 17.48 50.13
N SER A 730 26.52 17.87 48.85
CA SER A 730 26.91 19.24 48.49
C SER A 730 25.86 20.25 48.93
N GLN A 731 24.57 19.92 48.82
CA GLN A 731 23.48 20.77 49.29
C GLN A 731 23.55 20.96 50.81
N ASP A 732 23.69 19.88 51.58
CA ASP A 732 23.84 19.93 53.04
C ASP A 732 25.03 20.80 53.47
N GLN A 733 26.17 20.69 52.77
CA GLN A 733 27.33 21.56 52.99
C GLN A 733 27.01 23.04 52.71
N THR A 734 26.28 23.34 51.63
CA THR A 734 25.91 24.73 51.32
C THR A 734 24.95 25.32 52.35
N GLU A 735 23.97 24.54 52.83
CA GLU A 735 23.05 24.94 53.89
C GLU A 735 23.83 25.22 55.19
N ARG A 736 24.78 24.34 55.54
CA ARG A 736 25.64 24.53 56.71
C ARG A 736 26.50 25.80 56.63
N ILE A 737 27.04 26.12 55.44
CA ILE A 737 27.79 27.36 55.21
C ILE A 737 26.88 28.58 55.38
N GLN A 738 25.63 28.53 54.90
CA GLN A 738 24.68 29.62 55.08
C GLN A 738 24.30 29.83 56.56
N GLU A 739 24.08 28.76 57.32
CA GLU A 739 23.84 28.82 58.77
C GLU A 739 25.00 29.51 59.50
N LEU A 740 26.23 29.14 59.18
CA LEU A 740 27.43 29.74 59.77
C LEU A 740 27.53 31.23 59.44
N LYS A 741 27.29 31.63 58.19
CA LYS A 741 27.25 33.06 57.78
C LYS A 741 26.15 33.84 58.51
N GLN A 742 24.99 33.23 58.75
CA GLN A 742 23.91 33.88 59.51
C GLN A 742 24.27 34.03 60.99
N ARG A 743 24.94 33.04 61.60
CA ARG A 743 25.45 33.14 62.97
C ARG A 743 26.50 34.23 63.10
N GLU A 744 27.42 34.32 62.15
CA GLU A 744 28.43 35.38 62.09
C GLU A 744 27.76 36.76 62.01
N LYS A 745 26.78 36.96 61.11
CA LYS A 745 26.03 38.22 61.02
C LYS A 745 25.34 38.58 62.34
N ARG A 746 24.68 37.61 63.00
CA ARG A 746 24.04 37.82 64.31
C ARG A 746 25.06 38.20 65.38
N TRP A 747 26.21 37.53 65.41
CA TRP A 747 27.29 37.83 66.35
C TRP A 747 27.88 39.23 66.12
N VAL A 748 28.13 39.62 64.86
CA VAL A 748 28.61 40.96 64.50
C VAL A 748 27.58 42.04 64.89
N ALA A 749 26.29 41.80 64.64
CA ALA A 749 25.23 42.73 65.03
C ALA A 749 25.18 42.91 66.56
N HIS A 750 25.22 41.81 67.32
CA HIS A 750 25.27 41.83 68.78
C HIS A 750 26.53 42.55 69.31
N MET A 751 27.69 42.32 68.71
CA MET A 751 28.92 43.05 69.05
C MET A 751 28.81 44.55 68.79
N LYS A 752 28.20 44.96 67.67
CA LYS A 752 27.94 46.38 67.36
C LYS A 752 26.98 47.01 68.37
N GLU A 753 25.94 46.29 68.76
CA GLU A 753 24.98 46.74 69.78
C GLU A 753 25.66 46.94 71.14
N MET A 754 26.44 45.96 71.61
CA MET A 754 27.24 46.13 72.84
C MET A 754 28.21 47.31 72.77
N LEU A 755 28.90 47.50 71.64
CA LEU A 755 29.80 48.65 71.44
C LEU A 755 29.04 49.99 71.41
N ALA A 756 27.83 50.01 70.85
CA ALA A 756 26.97 51.19 70.86
C ALA A 756 26.46 51.51 72.28
N GLU A 757 26.11 50.50 73.06
CA GLU A 757 25.72 50.63 74.47
C GLU A 757 26.87 51.24 75.31
N LEU A 758 28.10 50.77 75.08
CA LEU A 758 29.33 51.29 75.70
C LEU A 758 29.60 52.75 75.33
N HIS A 759 29.39 53.13 74.06
CA HIS A 759 29.54 54.54 73.64
C HIS A 759 28.41 55.45 74.15
N ARG A 760 27.17 54.93 74.25
CA ARG A 760 26.02 55.68 74.76
C ARG A 760 26.13 55.94 76.27
N SER A 761 26.87 55.09 76.99
CA SER A 761 27.22 55.30 78.40
C SER A 761 28.47 56.17 78.61
N SER A 762 29.12 56.65 77.53
CA SER A 762 30.38 57.43 77.60
C SER A 762 30.33 58.81 76.93
N SER A 763 29.17 59.48 76.85
CA SER A 763 29.09 60.84 76.27
C SER A 763 28.86 61.93 77.33
N PRO A 764 29.89 62.74 77.65
CA PRO A 764 29.73 64.12 78.06
C PRO A 764 29.79 65.06 76.84
N GLN A 765 28.96 66.08 76.93
CA GLN A 765 28.69 67.18 76.02
C GLN A 765 29.94 68.05 75.73
N VAL A 766 30.48 68.06 74.51
CA VAL A 766 31.37 69.15 74.03
C VAL A 766 31.16 69.46 72.53
N ARG A 767 31.21 70.76 72.26
CA ARG A 767 30.92 71.55 71.05
C ARG A 767 32.14 71.67 70.12
N ASN A 768 31.84 72.06 68.85
CA ASN A 768 32.73 72.66 67.83
C ASN A 768 33.72 71.68 67.17
N GLY A 769 34.10 71.75 65.89
CA GLY A 769 33.82 72.64 64.76
C GLY A 769 34.89 72.40 63.66
N ALA A 770 34.52 72.74 62.41
CA ALA A 770 35.37 73.11 61.26
C ALA A 770 36.20 72.05 60.49
N ALA A 771 36.09 72.19 59.14
CA ALA A 771 37.12 72.04 58.09
C ALA A 771 37.71 70.63 57.87
N SER A 772 38.22 70.22 56.71
CA SER A 772 38.20 70.60 55.30
C SER A 772 38.96 69.46 54.59
N ASP A 773 38.88 69.44 53.27
CA ASP A 773 39.90 68.94 52.34
C ASP A 773 39.87 67.49 51.85
N GLU A 774 40.18 67.48 50.56
CA GLU A 774 40.23 66.45 49.55
C GLU A 774 41.43 65.50 49.70
N GLU A 775 41.43 64.51 48.80
CA GLU A 775 42.58 64.10 47.99
C GLU A 775 43.16 62.68 48.21
N GLU A 776 43.23 61.99 47.08
CA GLU A 776 44.09 60.88 46.65
C GLU A 776 44.47 59.71 47.59
N ALA A 777 44.28 58.47 47.09
CA ALA A 777 45.41 57.71 46.54
C ALA A 777 45.01 56.31 46.05
N ARG A 778 45.63 55.93 44.93
CA ARG A 778 45.63 54.61 44.29
C ARG A 778 46.25 53.52 45.20
N GLY A 779 45.77 52.28 45.08
CA GLY A 779 46.44 51.10 45.64
C GLY A 779 45.81 49.76 45.21
N PRO A 780 46.54 48.63 45.15
CA PRO A 780 46.59 47.77 43.97
C PRO A 780 45.78 46.46 44.07
N ARG A 781 45.23 45.98 42.93
CA ARG A 781 44.63 44.64 42.82
C ARG A 781 45.71 43.58 42.56
N LYS A 782 46.02 42.78 43.58
CA LYS A 782 46.84 41.56 43.49
C LYS A 782 46.08 40.46 42.76
N ARG A 783 46.75 39.85 41.76
CA ARG A 783 46.44 38.53 41.19
C ARG A 783 46.54 37.46 42.28
N VAL A 784 45.57 36.57 42.35
CA VAL A 784 45.68 35.27 43.00
C VAL A 784 45.68 34.21 41.91
N LYS A 785 46.81 33.50 41.77
CA LYS A 785 46.89 32.19 41.14
C LYS A 785 46.29 31.19 42.12
N LEU A 786 45.42 30.30 41.64
CA LEU A 786 45.18 29.02 42.30
C LEU A 786 45.47 27.91 41.29
N SER A 787 46.32 27.01 41.78
CA SER A 787 46.74 25.71 41.26
C SER A 787 45.60 24.72 41.18
#